data_AF-A0A1C7LX96-F1
#
_entry.id   AF-A0A1C7LX96-F1
#
_cell.length_a   1.000
_cell.length_b   1.000
_cell.length_c   1.000
_cell.angle_alpha   90.00
_cell.angle_beta   90.00
_cell.angle_gamma   90.00
#
_symmetry.space_group_name_H-M   'P 1'
#
loop_
_entity.id
_entity.type
_entity.pdbx_description
1 polymer ?
#
loop_
_entity_poly.entity_id
_entity_poly.type
_entity_poly.pdbx_seq_one_letter_code
_entity_poly.pdbx_strand_id
1 'polypeptide(L)'
;MHPAWSTDPHEDDAETDHALEDGTEQSASSGYSEPEESGDEAQCSVNTPEGSDSSDAEDDDDDDDFPYDDGDELPDYDPADHPLEDVAPEGLTTEFHPIINGQPCDKHGIDLPPNTPPTPPTPPADDDWSPYKDRVDFETADLLYRRAQMAGSNIKELLDLWAATLLKHNDDPPFCNHKDLYRTIDSTILGDVKWESFVMSYEGEKPDRNVPAWMTASYDVWFRDPREVVRNMLVSTDFDGEIDYAPLREFVDDERRLKNFMGGDWAWRQADEIAKDPATAGAAFVPIILGSDKTTVSVATGQNEYYPLYASIGNVHNNVRRAHRNAVALIGFLAIPKITTRSLFTLNMPTWSVTLLRIAIQLNLTLHKTAEHRSFYHLPFTNDFPRADIHELIAPDILHQLIKGTFKDHLVDWVETYLVQTHGKRRAQTILADIDHRLAVVPPFSGLRKFHEGREFKQWTGDDSKALMKIYLPAIVGYVPREMVRAIRAFVEFCYLVRRNVHTNETLHQLADALDRFYRNRVIFQTTGVRPEGFSLPRQHSLRHYRYLIYEFAAPNGLCSSITESKHIKAVKKPWRRSNRFRPMGQMLLSNQRLDKLAASRVDFANRGMLKGTCLYATFRALYESEEEGATSESEAPNMPKNQPRMQDDDGAVPGPTVLAYVTMAATIQRQHSRRAIALGREIGHPRLPELIRRFLYDQLNPNSAISGMQVPLAECPEFDEIISVFYSAAATYYAPSDPSGVGGMHREHIRATPMWWGIAPRFDCAFVNLDRHSNQAGIHGLGVVRIHLLFSFKFQDVTYPCAVVRWFQRIADEPDEDTGMYIVHPEWRGRSPVTSVIHLDTIVRAAHLIGVYGDKPVPADLTSHEALDAFRYFYVNKFADHHTFETIF
;
A
#
# COMPACT_ATOMS: atom_id res chain seq x y z
N MET A 1 40.08 48.27 1.25
CA MET A 1 39.91 49.65 1.75
C MET A 1 38.81 49.63 2.79
N HIS A 2 39.18 49.70 4.08
CA HIS A 2 38.25 50.00 5.19
C HIS A 2 37.94 51.50 5.21
N PRO A 3 36.78 51.92 5.77
CA PRO A 3 36.74 52.46 7.16
C PRO A 3 35.53 51.91 7.97
N ALA A 4 35.61 51.59 9.28
CA ALA A 4 35.73 52.43 10.50
C ALA A 4 34.42 53.22 10.81
N TRP A 5 33.52 52.76 11.69
CA TRP A 5 33.41 52.90 13.18
C TRP A 5 33.17 54.32 13.73
N SER A 6 32.07 54.51 14.49
CA SER A 6 31.81 55.53 15.55
C SER A 6 30.30 55.47 15.94
N THR A 7 29.86 54.92 17.09
CA THR A 7 29.82 55.37 18.52
C THR A 7 28.66 56.31 18.93
N ASP A 8 27.70 55.74 19.67
CA ASP A 8 27.17 56.17 20.99
C ASP A 8 26.03 57.25 21.08
N PRO A 9 25.38 57.49 22.27
CA PRO A 9 24.17 56.83 22.80
C PRO A 9 23.09 57.85 23.34
N HIS A 10 22.21 57.45 24.29
CA HIS A 10 21.10 58.17 24.99
C HIS A 10 19.70 57.97 24.37
N GLU A 11 18.56 57.82 25.05
CA GLU A 11 18.17 57.93 26.47
C GLU A 11 16.73 57.38 26.62
N ASP A 12 16.44 56.75 27.75
CA ASP A 12 15.22 56.87 28.58
C ASP A 12 13.79 56.79 27.98
N ASP A 13 12.99 55.85 28.51
CA ASP A 13 11.94 56.22 29.47
C ASP A 13 11.28 54.98 30.10
N ALA A 14 11.00 55.13 31.39
CA ALA A 14 10.48 54.14 32.32
C ALA A 14 8.94 54.12 32.33
N GLU A 15 8.34 53.02 32.79
CA GLU A 15 7.18 53.11 33.68
C GLU A 15 7.04 51.87 34.58
N THR A 16 6.81 52.19 35.85
CA THR A 16 6.64 51.46 37.12
C THR A 16 5.54 50.39 37.11
N ASP A 17 5.68 49.20 37.71
CA ASP A 17 5.94 48.79 39.11
C ASP A 17 4.69 48.82 40.01
N HIS A 18 4.26 47.64 40.50
CA HIS A 18 3.51 47.47 41.75
C HIS A 18 3.61 46.02 42.29
N ALA A 19 4.30 45.96 43.43
CA ALA A 19 4.52 44.93 44.44
C ALA A 19 3.36 43.98 44.83
N LEU A 20 3.71 42.79 45.36
CA LEU A 20 3.58 42.45 46.80
C LEU A 20 4.26 41.09 47.16
N GLU A 21 5.18 41.18 48.14
CA GLU A 21 5.71 40.25 49.17
C GLU A 21 4.73 39.15 49.67
N ASP A 22 5.05 38.02 50.32
CA ASP A 22 6.19 37.40 51.06
C ASP A 22 5.85 35.89 51.27
N GLY A 23 6.80 35.02 51.67
CA GLY A 23 6.44 33.70 52.25
C GLY A 23 7.45 32.53 52.16
N THR A 24 8.55 32.65 52.89
CA THR A 24 9.34 31.63 53.64
C THR A 24 9.21 30.10 53.39
N GLU A 25 10.39 29.50 53.18
CA GLU A 25 10.97 28.25 53.76
C GLU A 25 10.06 27.12 54.28
N GLN A 26 10.31 25.87 53.83
CA GLN A 26 11.02 24.86 54.65
C GLN A 26 11.19 23.50 53.94
N SER A 27 12.38 22.95 54.13
CA SER A 27 12.84 21.60 53.81
C SER A 27 12.16 20.50 54.62
N ALA A 28 11.89 19.34 54.01
CA ALA A 28 11.81 18.07 54.73
C ALA A 28 12.21 16.89 53.83
N SER A 29 13.26 16.19 54.25
CA SER A 29 13.77 14.93 53.73
C SER A 29 13.18 13.74 54.49
N SER A 30 12.73 12.68 53.79
CA SER A 30 12.70 11.27 54.22
C SER A 30 12.16 10.47 53.02
N GLY A 31 12.82 9.48 52.41
CA GLY A 31 13.56 8.36 53.00
C GLY A 31 12.57 7.32 53.51
N TYR A 32 12.32 6.23 52.77
CA TYR A 32 11.85 4.87 53.17
C TYR A 32 11.47 4.12 51.87
N SER A 33 12.27 3.17 51.37
CA SER A 33 12.38 1.74 51.75
C SER A 33 11.26 0.85 51.20
N GLU A 34 11.66 -0.09 50.37
CA GLU A 34 10.91 -1.27 49.90
C GLU A 34 10.36 -2.10 51.08
N PRO A 35 9.29 -2.89 50.84
CA PRO A 35 9.19 -4.18 51.51
C PRO A 35 8.93 -5.33 50.55
N GLU A 36 9.60 -6.44 50.90
CA GLU A 36 9.56 -7.78 50.36
C GLU A 36 8.19 -8.48 50.54
N GLU A 37 7.99 -9.49 49.70
CA GLU A 37 6.90 -10.45 49.70
C GLU A 37 6.88 -11.34 50.95
N SER A 38 5.68 -11.58 51.48
CA SER A 38 5.35 -12.80 52.19
C SER A 38 3.87 -13.12 51.96
N GLY A 39 3.59 -14.34 51.51
CA GLY A 39 2.24 -14.82 51.25
C GLY A 39 1.45 -15.14 52.53
N ASP A 40 0.13 -15.17 52.38
CA ASP A 40 -0.75 -16.03 53.18
C ASP A 40 -2.10 -16.20 52.46
N GLU A 41 -2.56 -17.45 52.45
CA GLU A 41 -3.87 -17.91 51.98
C GLU A 41 -4.97 -17.51 52.96
N ALA A 42 -6.09 -16.92 52.49
CA ALA A 42 -7.38 -16.99 53.21
C ALA A 42 -8.58 -16.60 52.33
N GLN A 43 -9.31 -17.63 51.92
CA GLN A 43 -10.78 -17.81 51.89
C GLN A 43 -11.76 -16.63 51.78
N CYS A 44 -12.68 -16.82 50.83
CA CYS A 44 -14.01 -16.23 50.65
C CYS A 44 -14.77 -15.80 51.91
N SER A 45 -15.28 -14.57 51.90
CA SER A 45 -16.62 -14.28 52.44
C SER A 45 -17.28 -13.11 51.73
N VAL A 46 -18.47 -13.36 51.22
CA VAL A 46 -19.44 -12.44 50.62
C VAL A 46 -19.87 -11.37 51.63
N ASN A 47 -19.92 -10.10 51.21
CA ASN A 47 -20.82 -9.09 51.76
C ASN A 47 -20.95 -7.88 50.80
N THR A 48 -22.12 -7.73 50.20
CA THR A 48 -22.69 -6.45 49.73
C THR A 48 -23.16 -5.61 50.94
N PRO A 49 -23.08 -4.26 50.90
CA PRO A 49 -24.20 -3.48 50.35
C PRO A 49 -23.85 -2.14 49.65
N GLU A 50 -24.75 -1.80 48.71
CA GLU A 50 -25.33 -0.51 48.32
C GLU A 50 -24.70 0.82 48.79
N GLY A 51 -24.58 1.77 47.84
CA GLY A 51 -24.44 3.20 48.13
C GLY A 51 -23.89 4.02 46.96
N SER A 52 -24.80 4.64 46.22
CA SER A 52 -24.61 5.60 45.13
C SER A 52 -23.64 6.75 45.42
N ASP A 53 -22.84 7.17 44.43
CA ASP A 53 -22.98 8.55 43.93
C ASP A 53 -22.41 8.73 42.52
N SER A 54 -23.21 9.42 41.72
CA SER A 54 -23.04 9.79 40.32
C SER A 54 -22.10 10.98 40.15
N SER A 55 -21.23 10.93 39.14
CA SER A 55 -20.82 12.15 38.43
C SER A 55 -20.51 11.80 36.97
N ASP A 56 -21.39 12.29 36.11
CA ASP A 56 -21.38 12.17 34.66
C ASP A 56 -20.09 12.78 34.06
N ALA A 57 -19.42 12.01 33.21
CA ALA A 57 -18.51 12.53 32.19
C ALA A 57 -19.14 12.16 30.85
N GLU A 58 -19.59 13.18 30.12
CA GLU A 58 -20.16 13.07 28.79
C GLU A 58 -19.08 12.59 27.81
N ASP A 59 -19.26 11.37 27.29
CA ASP A 59 -18.49 10.80 26.18
C ASP A 59 -19.02 11.41 24.87
N ASP A 60 -18.28 12.37 24.30
CA ASP A 60 -18.41 12.77 22.89
C ASP A 60 -17.63 11.76 22.02
N ASP A 61 -18.24 10.60 21.77
CA ASP A 61 -17.82 9.62 20.77
C ASP A 61 -18.56 9.88 19.44
N ASP A 62 -17.99 10.71 18.58
CA ASP A 62 -18.33 10.80 17.16
C ASP A 62 -17.03 10.94 16.36
N ASP A 63 -16.48 9.82 15.87
CA ASP A 63 -15.58 9.78 14.70
C ASP A 63 -15.47 8.33 14.15
N ASP A 64 -16.39 8.04 13.23
CA ASP A 64 -16.34 7.13 12.08
C ASP A 64 -15.52 5.82 12.16
N ASP A 65 -16.27 4.77 12.44
CA ASP A 65 -16.01 3.35 12.32
C ASP A 65 -15.79 2.91 10.86
N PHE A 66 -14.64 2.30 10.53
CA PHE A 66 -14.44 1.53 9.30
C PHE A 66 -13.75 0.18 9.64
N PRO A 67 -14.50 -0.94 9.66
CA PRO A 67 -13.92 -2.27 9.82
C PRO A 67 -13.25 -2.71 8.52
N TYR A 68 -12.01 -3.21 8.64
CA TYR A 68 -11.27 -3.90 7.58
C TYR A 68 -11.58 -5.39 7.68
N ASP A 69 -12.11 -5.99 6.62
CA ASP A 69 -12.46 -7.42 6.58
C ASP A 69 -11.62 -8.14 5.51
N ASP A 70 -11.05 -9.29 5.91
CA ASP A 70 -10.16 -10.16 5.13
C ASP A 70 -10.92 -11.46 4.82
N GLY A 71 -11.03 -11.82 3.53
CA GLY A 71 -10.98 -13.22 3.07
C GLY A 71 -12.26 -13.83 2.49
N ASP A 72 -12.14 -14.38 1.28
CA ASP A 72 -12.95 -15.52 0.79
C ASP A 72 -12.03 -16.54 0.08
N GLU A 73 -12.19 -17.82 0.44
CA GLU A 73 -11.55 -18.99 -0.18
C GLU A 73 -12.15 -19.27 -1.57
N LEU A 74 -11.30 -19.60 -2.56
CA LEU A 74 -11.69 -19.97 -3.92
C LEU A 74 -11.92 -21.49 -4.06
N PRO A 75 -12.81 -21.94 -4.96
CA PRO A 75 -12.91 -23.34 -5.37
C PRO A 75 -11.70 -23.76 -6.24
N ASP A 76 -11.37 -25.06 -6.22
CA ASP A 76 -10.26 -25.66 -6.96
C ASP A 76 -10.34 -25.35 -8.47
N TYR A 77 -9.29 -24.69 -8.97
CA TYR A 77 -9.06 -24.38 -10.38
C TYR A 77 -8.03 -25.38 -10.95
N ASP A 78 -8.35 -26.03 -12.07
CA ASP A 78 -7.47 -26.96 -12.76
C ASP A 78 -6.36 -26.19 -13.52
N PRO A 79 -5.07 -26.32 -13.13
CA PRO A 79 -3.95 -25.59 -13.74
C PRO A 79 -3.66 -25.97 -15.19
N ALA A 80 -4.31 -27.01 -15.73
CA ALA A 80 -3.96 -27.57 -17.04
C ALA A 80 -4.37 -26.71 -18.25
N ASP A 81 -5.28 -25.73 -18.10
CA ASP A 81 -5.89 -25.05 -19.25
C ASP A 81 -5.23 -23.73 -19.68
N HIS A 82 -4.46 -23.05 -18.82
CA HIS A 82 -3.80 -21.78 -19.18
C HIS A 82 -2.47 -21.55 -18.43
N PRO A 83 -1.33 -22.05 -18.93
CA PRO A 83 -0.03 -21.82 -18.29
C PRO A 83 0.58 -20.49 -18.75
N LEU A 84 0.75 -19.52 -17.86
CA LEU A 84 1.83 -18.53 -17.91
C LEU A 84 2.15 -18.07 -16.48
N GLU A 85 3.10 -18.77 -15.84
CA GLU A 85 3.77 -18.35 -14.60
C GLU A 85 4.47 -16.97 -14.78
N ASP A 86 5.18 -16.50 -13.76
CA ASP A 86 6.24 -15.49 -13.87
C ASP A 86 7.40 -16.04 -14.76
N VAL A 87 7.07 -16.56 -15.95
CA VAL A 87 7.98 -17.17 -16.91
C VAL A 87 8.93 -16.06 -17.31
N ALA A 88 10.19 -16.26 -16.94
CA ALA A 88 11.31 -15.50 -17.47
C ALA A 88 11.05 -15.23 -18.96
N PRO A 89 11.09 -13.97 -19.43
CA PRO A 89 10.81 -13.67 -20.83
C PRO A 89 11.63 -14.60 -21.73
N GLU A 90 11.05 -15.06 -22.84
CA GLU A 90 11.78 -15.91 -23.78
C GLU A 90 13.13 -15.27 -24.12
N GLY A 91 14.22 -16.04 -23.99
CA GLY A 91 15.57 -15.51 -24.19
C GLY A 91 16.20 -14.82 -22.98
N LEU A 92 15.59 -14.85 -21.78
CA LEU A 92 16.23 -14.34 -20.56
C LEU A 92 17.53 -15.09 -20.28
N THR A 93 18.61 -14.33 -20.14
CA THR A 93 19.91 -14.81 -19.65
C THR A 93 20.28 -14.06 -18.38
N THR A 94 20.84 -14.79 -17.42
CA THR A 94 21.26 -14.23 -16.13
C THR A 94 22.74 -14.52 -15.91
N GLU A 95 23.50 -13.47 -15.70
CA GLU A 95 24.91 -13.54 -15.30
C GLU A 95 25.01 -13.28 -13.79
N PHE A 96 25.60 -14.23 -13.05
CA PHE A 96 25.90 -14.05 -11.63
C PHE A 96 27.34 -13.59 -11.43
N HIS A 97 27.58 -12.81 -10.37
CA HIS A 97 28.93 -12.40 -10.02
C HIS A 97 29.85 -13.63 -9.77
N PRO A 98 31.06 -13.68 -10.36
CA PRO A 98 31.84 -14.92 -10.45
C PRO A 98 32.46 -15.41 -9.14
N ILE A 99 32.63 -14.53 -8.14
CA ILE A 99 33.30 -14.84 -6.87
C ILE A 99 32.33 -14.80 -5.68
N ILE A 100 31.61 -13.69 -5.52
CA ILE A 100 30.53 -13.51 -4.54
C ILE A 100 29.22 -14.05 -5.11
N ASN A 101 29.10 -15.37 -5.16
CA ASN A 101 27.99 -16.07 -5.82
C ASN A 101 27.03 -16.79 -4.85
N GLY A 102 27.21 -16.64 -3.53
CA GLY A 102 26.36 -17.31 -2.54
C GLY A 102 26.44 -18.84 -2.61
N GLN A 103 27.63 -19.39 -2.88
CA GLN A 103 27.88 -20.83 -2.93
C GLN A 103 27.34 -21.51 -1.67
N PRO A 104 26.43 -22.50 -1.80
CA PRO A 104 25.90 -23.23 -0.67
C PRO A 104 27.03 -23.95 0.10
N CYS A 105 27.06 -23.77 1.42
CA CYS A 105 28.03 -24.41 2.31
C CYS A 105 27.34 -25.06 3.51
N ASP A 106 28.03 -25.99 4.17
CA ASP A 106 27.56 -26.54 5.44
C ASP A 106 27.77 -25.54 6.61
N LYS A 107 27.36 -25.94 7.83
CA LYS A 107 27.51 -25.14 9.05
C LYS A 107 28.97 -24.82 9.45
N HIS A 108 29.93 -25.51 8.83
CA HIS A 108 31.37 -25.30 9.04
C HIS A 108 32.00 -24.43 7.95
N GLY A 109 31.20 -23.97 6.97
CA GLY A 109 31.67 -23.16 5.85
C GLY A 109 32.34 -23.99 4.76
N ILE A 110 32.06 -25.30 4.69
CA ILE A 110 32.58 -26.18 3.65
C ILE A 110 31.57 -26.22 2.50
N ASP A 111 32.02 -25.92 1.28
CA ASP A 111 31.19 -25.91 0.08
C ASP A 111 30.47 -27.25 -0.12
N LEU A 112 29.17 -27.16 -0.36
CA LEU A 112 28.36 -28.30 -0.73
C LEU A 112 28.53 -28.60 -2.23
N PRO A 113 28.46 -29.88 -2.64
CA PRO A 113 28.38 -30.24 -4.05
C PRO A 113 27.23 -29.50 -4.76
N PRO A 114 27.37 -29.18 -6.06
CA PRO A 114 26.29 -28.59 -6.84
C PRO A 114 24.99 -29.42 -6.74
N ASN A 115 23.84 -28.75 -6.64
CA ASN A 115 22.52 -29.37 -6.49
C ASN A 115 22.33 -30.20 -5.22
N THR A 116 23.15 -30.00 -4.19
CA THR A 116 22.86 -30.58 -2.87
C THR A 116 21.55 -29.99 -2.35
N PRO A 117 20.53 -30.80 -2.05
CA PRO A 117 19.28 -30.28 -1.52
C PRO A 117 19.52 -29.60 -0.18
N PRO A 118 18.74 -28.55 0.17
CA PRO A 118 18.84 -27.93 1.50
C PRO A 118 18.68 -29.01 2.56
N THR A 119 19.52 -28.98 3.59
CA THR A 119 19.27 -29.83 4.76
C THR A 119 18.02 -29.26 5.43
N PRO A 120 16.86 -29.97 5.44
CA PRO A 120 15.69 -29.47 6.12
C PRO A 120 16.04 -29.25 7.60
N PRO A 121 15.54 -28.17 8.24
CA PRO A 121 15.62 -28.06 9.68
C PRO A 121 15.06 -29.35 10.28
N THR A 122 15.63 -29.83 11.39
CA THR A 122 14.98 -30.93 12.13
C THR A 122 13.58 -30.44 12.48
N PRO A 123 12.50 -31.02 11.92
CA PRO A 123 11.17 -30.52 12.21
C PRO A 123 10.92 -30.73 13.71
N PRO A 124 10.38 -29.74 14.42
CA PRO A 124 9.70 -30.03 15.67
C PRO A 124 8.63 -31.10 15.37
N ALA A 125 8.24 -31.90 16.37
CA ALA A 125 7.23 -32.93 16.15
C ALA A 125 5.98 -32.33 15.45
N ASP A 126 5.30 -33.11 14.59
CA ASP A 126 4.16 -32.64 13.79
C ASP A 126 2.98 -32.14 14.65
N ASP A 127 3.03 -32.36 15.96
CA ASP A 127 2.08 -31.94 16.99
C ASP A 127 2.67 -30.94 18.01
N ASP A 128 3.89 -30.44 17.82
CA ASP A 128 4.53 -29.52 18.74
C ASP A 128 3.99 -28.10 18.58
N TRP A 129 3.00 -27.72 19.38
CA TRP A 129 2.43 -26.37 19.41
C TRP A 129 3.20 -25.39 20.29
N SER A 130 4.36 -25.78 20.85
CA SER A 130 5.06 -25.02 21.88
C SER A 130 5.26 -23.53 21.53
N PRO A 131 4.99 -22.61 22.47
CA PRO A 131 4.61 -22.84 23.87
C PRO A 131 3.11 -23.05 24.10
N TYR A 132 2.30 -23.10 23.04
CA TYR A 132 0.87 -23.39 23.13
C TYR A 132 0.64 -24.88 23.37
N LYS A 133 -0.42 -25.24 24.10
CA LYS A 133 -0.74 -26.64 24.36
C LYS A 133 -1.17 -27.37 23.08
N ASP A 134 -1.98 -26.70 22.27
CA ASP A 134 -2.58 -27.25 21.06
C ASP A 134 -2.99 -26.15 20.08
N ARG A 135 -3.66 -26.55 18.99
CA ARG A 135 -4.20 -25.65 17.96
C ARG A 135 -5.20 -24.64 18.52
N VAL A 136 -6.03 -25.06 19.47
CA VAL A 136 -7.09 -24.23 20.05
C VAL A 136 -6.45 -23.11 20.87
N ASP A 137 -5.43 -23.41 21.67
CA ASP A 137 -4.64 -22.42 22.40
C ASP A 137 -4.05 -21.37 21.46
N PHE A 138 -3.36 -21.82 20.40
CA PHE A 138 -2.73 -20.91 19.45
C PHE A 138 -3.75 -20.03 18.72
N GLU A 139 -4.79 -20.63 18.13
CA GLU A 139 -5.81 -19.88 17.40
C GLU A 139 -6.62 -18.96 18.32
N THR A 140 -6.79 -19.32 19.60
CA THR A 140 -7.39 -18.45 20.62
C THR A 140 -6.49 -17.26 20.93
N ALA A 141 -5.20 -17.47 21.18
CA ALA A 141 -4.25 -16.38 21.41
C ALA A 141 -4.18 -15.44 20.20
N ASP A 142 -4.12 -16.00 18.98
CA ASP A 142 -4.09 -15.27 17.72
C ASP A 142 -5.37 -14.46 17.50
N LEU A 143 -6.54 -15.06 17.76
CA LEU A 143 -7.83 -14.40 17.66
C LEU A 143 -7.95 -13.25 18.66
N LEU A 144 -7.76 -13.51 19.96
CA LEU A 144 -8.01 -12.52 21.01
C LEU A 144 -7.00 -11.38 20.99
N TYR A 145 -5.72 -11.69 20.77
CA TYR A 145 -4.65 -10.71 20.84
C TYR A 145 -4.43 -9.96 19.52
N ARG A 146 -4.29 -10.68 18.39
CA ARG A 146 -3.92 -10.08 17.11
C ARG A 146 -5.13 -9.62 16.31
N ARG A 147 -6.18 -10.45 16.21
CA ARG A 147 -7.36 -10.15 15.37
C ARG A 147 -8.34 -9.22 16.08
N ALA A 148 -8.88 -9.65 17.22
CA ALA A 148 -9.89 -8.91 17.99
C ALA A 148 -9.29 -7.74 18.79
N GLN A 149 -7.98 -7.74 19.05
CA GLN A 149 -7.30 -6.74 19.89
C GLN A 149 -8.03 -6.51 21.22
N MET A 150 -8.52 -7.60 21.81
CA MET A 150 -9.45 -7.55 22.92
C MET A 150 -8.76 -7.01 24.19
N ALA A 151 -9.45 -6.14 24.93
CA ALA A 151 -8.94 -5.63 26.19
C ALA A 151 -8.69 -6.78 27.18
N GLY A 152 -7.66 -6.67 28.02
CA GLY A 152 -7.30 -7.74 28.97
C GLY A 152 -8.41 -8.09 29.96
N SER A 153 -9.25 -7.11 30.33
CA SER A 153 -10.47 -7.33 31.12
C SER A 153 -11.46 -8.23 30.38
N ASN A 154 -11.71 -7.95 29.11
CA ASN A 154 -12.67 -8.70 28.30
C ASN A 154 -12.14 -10.09 27.96
N ILE A 155 -10.83 -10.25 27.74
CA ILE A 155 -10.19 -11.57 27.62
C ILE A 155 -10.41 -12.39 28.89
N LYS A 156 -10.21 -11.78 30.07
CA LYS A 156 -10.46 -12.46 31.35
C LYS A 156 -11.93 -12.89 31.45
N GLU A 157 -12.86 -11.99 31.18
CA GLU A 157 -14.30 -12.28 31.25
C GLU A 157 -14.71 -13.40 30.27
N LEU A 158 -14.20 -13.36 29.02
CA LEU A 158 -14.44 -14.41 28.05
C LEU A 158 -13.91 -15.77 28.51
N LEU A 159 -12.69 -15.80 29.05
CA LEU A 159 -12.09 -17.04 29.56
C LEU A 159 -12.82 -17.55 30.81
N ASP A 160 -13.32 -16.67 31.68
CA ASP A 160 -14.16 -17.04 32.83
C ASP A 160 -15.49 -17.68 32.36
N LEU A 161 -16.13 -17.12 31.33
CA LEU A 161 -17.33 -17.69 30.72
C LEU A 161 -17.05 -19.06 30.09
N TRP A 162 -15.94 -19.20 29.36
CA TRP A 162 -15.54 -20.47 28.76
C TRP A 162 -15.25 -21.51 29.84
N ALA A 163 -14.52 -21.15 30.88
CA ALA A 163 -14.26 -22.00 32.05
C ALA A 163 -15.56 -22.49 32.70
N ALA A 164 -16.54 -21.61 32.89
CA ALA A 164 -17.84 -21.98 33.46
C ALA A 164 -18.57 -23.04 32.61
N THR A 165 -18.41 -23.01 31.29
CA THR A 165 -19.01 -24.02 30.40
C THR A 165 -18.26 -25.36 30.40
N LEU A 166 -16.95 -25.36 30.64
CA LEU A 166 -16.09 -26.55 30.62
C LEU A 166 -16.00 -27.23 31.99
N LEU A 167 -16.22 -26.50 33.08
CA LEU A 167 -16.12 -27.00 34.45
C LEU A 167 -16.99 -28.25 34.69
N LYS A 168 -18.20 -28.29 34.12
CA LYS A 168 -19.12 -29.45 34.20
C LYS A 168 -18.60 -30.70 33.50
N HIS A 169 -17.61 -30.55 32.62
CA HIS A 169 -16.95 -31.62 31.86
C HIS A 169 -15.57 -31.96 32.44
N ASN A 170 -15.17 -31.34 33.56
CA ASN A 170 -13.85 -31.47 34.17
C ASN A 170 -12.72 -31.15 33.16
N ASP A 171 -12.92 -30.06 32.41
CA ASP A 171 -12.00 -29.57 31.39
C ASP A 171 -11.72 -28.08 31.62
N ASP A 172 -10.65 -27.56 31.02
CA ASP A 172 -10.10 -26.23 31.27
C ASP A 172 -10.20 -25.34 30.02
N PRO A 173 -10.40 -24.02 30.18
CA PRO A 173 -10.29 -23.09 29.05
C PRO A 173 -8.85 -23.08 28.49
N PRO A 174 -8.65 -22.61 27.24
CA PRO A 174 -7.32 -22.51 26.63
C PRO A 174 -6.28 -21.72 27.46
N PHE A 175 -6.75 -20.74 28.24
CA PHE A 175 -5.91 -19.95 29.13
C PHE A 175 -6.66 -19.65 30.42
N CYS A 176 -5.94 -19.58 31.54
CA CYS A 176 -6.53 -19.25 32.84
C CYS A 176 -7.06 -17.80 32.90
N ASN A 177 -6.40 -16.87 32.22
CA ASN A 177 -6.78 -15.46 32.09
C ASN A 177 -5.85 -14.76 31.07
N HIS A 178 -6.05 -13.45 30.87
CA HIS A 178 -5.22 -12.67 29.95
C HIS A 178 -3.72 -12.64 30.32
N LYS A 179 -3.34 -12.74 31.61
CA LYS A 179 -1.92 -12.75 32.01
C LYS A 179 -1.26 -14.05 31.59
N ASP A 180 -1.98 -15.16 31.68
CA ASP A 180 -1.52 -16.47 31.23
C ASP A 180 -1.35 -16.48 29.70
N LEU A 181 -2.37 -16.04 28.97
CA LEU A 181 -2.29 -15.84 27.51
C LEU A 181 -1.09 -14.97 27.12
N TYR A 182 -0.90 -13.82 27.77
CA TYR A 182 0.23 -12.94 27.49
C TYR A 182 1.58 -13.59 27.81
N ARG A 183 1.68 -14.33 28.92
CA ARG A 183 2.90 -15.05 29.31
C ARG A 183 3.24 -16.15 28.29
N THR A 184 2.25 -16.87 27.78
CA THR A 184 2.44 -17.89 26.73
C THR A 184 2.90 -17.26 25.44
N ILE A 185 2.35 -16.13 25.01
CA ILE A 185 2.89 -15.40 23.85
C ILE A 185 4.32 -14.91 24.14
N ASP A 186 4.59 -14.41 25.34
CA ASP A 186 5.91 -13.91 25.72
C ASP A 186 6.98 -15.02 25.76
N SER A 187 6.60 -16.28 26.03
CA SER A 187 7.51 -17.43 26.01
C SER A 187 7.77 -18.01 24.61
N THR A 188 7.04 -17.55 23.58
CA THR A 188 7.26 -17.98 22.19
C THR A 188 8.66 -17.57 21.74
N ILE A 189 9.44 -18.55 21.27
CA ILE A 189 10.82 -18.33 20.77
C ILE A 189 10.84 -17.86 19.30
N LEU A 190 9.82 -18.23 18.53
CA LEU A 190 9.69 -17.88 17.12
C LEU A 190 9.49 -16.37 16.97
N GLY A 191 10.28 -15.74 16.09
CA GLY A 191 10.23 -14.30 15.86
C GLY A 191 10.73 -13.44 17.04
N ASP A 192 11.32 -14.05 18.08
CA ASP A 192 11.78 -13.31 19.26
C ASP A 192 13.12 -12.62 19.00
N VAL A 193 13.08 -11.30 18.84
CA VAL A 193 14.27 -10.45 18.96
C VAL A 193 13.99 -9.42 20.04
N LYS A 194 14.76 -9.50 21.13
CA LYS A 194 14.56 -8.69 22.32
C LYS A 194 14.78 -7.20 22.02
N TRP A 195 13.95 -6.38 22.65
CA TRP A 195 14.17 -4.94 22.71
C TRP A 195 15.21 -4.63 23.78
N GLU A 196 16.22 -3.86 23.38
CA GLU A 196 17.25 -3.29 24.23
C GLU A 196 17.13 -1.77 24.22
N SER A 197 17.73 -1.11 25.20
CA SER A 197 17.82 0.35 25.22
C SER A 197 19.16 0.85 25.69
N PHE A 198 19.48 2.05 25.26
CA PHE A 198 20.56 2.85 25.81
C PHE A 198 20.11 4.31 25.90
N VAL A 199 20.78 5.06 26.77
CA VAL A 199 20.50 6.47 26.99
C VAL A 199 21.51 7.33 26.26
N MET A 200 21.03 8.36 25.56
CA MET A 200 21.85 9.38 24.92
C MET A 200 21.66 10.72 25.64
N SER A 201 22.73 11.49 25.81
CA SER A 201 22.70 12.86 26.34
C SER A 201 23.68 13.75 25.56
N TYR A 202 23.51 15.06 25.65
CA TYR A 202 24.39 16.03 24.99
C TYR A 202 25.68 16.24 25.82
N GLU A 203 26.83 16.02 25.18
CA GLU A 203 28.16 16.13 25.81
C GLU A 203 29.00 17.32 25.28
N GLY A 204 28.48 18.11 24.33
CA GLY A 204 29.18 19.27 23.79
C GLY A 204 29.21 20.47 24.76
N GLU A 205 29.88 21.56 24.35
CA GLU A 205 29.92 22.81 25.12
C GLU A 205 28.50 23.35 25.33
N LYS A 206 28.19 23.72 26.58
CA LYS A 206 26.91 24.28 27.01
C LYS A 206 27.06 25.79 27.16
N PRO A 207 26.08 26.61 26.75
CA PRO A 207 26.09 28.04 27.02
C PRO A 207 26.22 28.32 28.52
N ASP A 208 27.00 29.34 28.89
CA ASP A 208 27.20 29.72 30.30
C ASP A 208 25.91 30.19 31.00
N ARG A 209 24.90 30.62 30.23
CA ARG A 209 23.57 31.04 30.69
C ARG A 209 22.49 30.55 29.72
N ASN A 210 21.29 30.28 30.25
CA ASN A 210 20.13 29.81 29.48
C ASN A 210 20.39 28.50 28.71
N VAL A 211 20.98 27.50 29.38
CA VAL A 211 21.19 26.17 28.80
C VAL A 211 19.84 25.59 28.35
N PRO A 212 19.65 25.29 27.05
CA PRO A 212 18.42 24.69 26.57
C PRO A 212 18.15 23.35 27.25
N ALA A 213 16.89 23.07 27.60
CA ALA A 213 16.50 21.85 28.31
C ALA A 213 16.94 20.56 27.60
N TRP A 214 17.05 20.59 26.27
CA TRP A 214 17.51 19.44 25.49
C TRP A 214 19.00 19.11 25.71
N MET A 215 19.85 20.07 26.10
CA MET A 215 21.28 19.86 26.38
C MET A 215 21.54 19.20 27.75
N THR A 216 20.52 19.17 28.61
CA THR A 216 20.57 18.55 29.94
C THR A 216 19.66 17.34 30.06
N ALA A 217 18.84 17.08 29.05
CA ALA A 217 17.94 15.94 29.01
C ALA A 217 18.66 14.65 28.59
N SER A 218 18.12 13.54 29.08
CA SER A 218 18.47 12.19 28.65
C SER A 218 17.39 11.67 27.71
N TYR A 219 17.81 10.95 26.67
CA TYR A 219 16.93 10.42 25.64
C TYR A 219 17.14 8.91 25.51
N ASP A 220 16.07 8.15 25.73
CA ASP A 220 16.09 6.71 25.50
C ASP A 220 16.04 6.41 24.00
N VAL A 221 16.95 5.55 23.55
CA VAL A 221 16.86 4.89 22.25
C VAL A 221 16.56 3.42 22.49
N TRP A 222 15.48 2.94 21.88
CA TRP A 222 15.07 1.54 21.95
C TRP A 222 15.41 0.86 20.63
N PHE A 223 16.00 -0.32 20.67
CA PHE A 223 16.44 -1.02 19.47
C PHE A 223 16.36 -2.54 19.62
N ARG A 224 16.41 -3.24 18.48
CA ARG A 224 16.60 -4.69 18.38
C ARG A 224 17.94 -4.94 17.72
N ASP A 225 18.66 -5.99 18.10
CA ASP A 225 19.92 -6.35 17.42
C ASP A 225 19.65 -6.54 15.90
N PRO A 226 20.18 -5.64 15.03
CA PRO A 226 19.93 -5.73 13.61
C PRO A 226 20.46 -7.04 13.00
N ARG A 227 21.51 -7.63 13.59
CA ARG A 227 22.07 -8.90 13.12
C ARG A 227 21.10 -10.05 13.34
N GLU A 228 20.47 -10.11 14.50
CA GLU A 228 19.42 -11.10 14.80
C GLU A 228 18.20 -10.93 13.91
N VAL A 229 17.76 -9.69 13.69
CA VAL A 229 16.66 -9.39 12.75
C VAL A 229 16.98 -9.85 11.33
N VAL A 230 18.19 -9.57 10.82
CA VAL A 230 18.62 -9.99 9.48
C VAL A 230 18.72 -11.51 9.38
N ARG A 231 19.23 -12.19 10.40
CA ARG A 231 19.27 -13.66 10.42
C ARG A 231 17.86 -14.26 10.35
N ASN A 232 16.91 -13.70 11.09
CA ASN A 232 15.51 -14.14 11.01
C ASN A 232 14.91 -13.94 9.61
N MET A 233 15.28 -12.87 8.90
CA MET A 233 14.88 -12.69 7.49
C MET A 233 15.49 -13.76 6.58
N LEU A 234 16.78 -14.08 6.74
CA LEU A 234 17.48 -15.05 5.87
C LEU A 234 17.02 -16.50 6.06
N VAL A 235 16.51 -16.86 7.25
CA VAL A 235 15.99 -18.20 7.55
C VAL A 235 14.51 -18.34 7.16
N SER A 236 13.85 -17.25 6.78
CA SER A 236 12.43 -17.23 6.45
C SER A 236 12.13 -17.99 5.16
N THR A 237 11.32 -19.05 5.25
CA THR A 237 10.83 -19.80 4.09
C THR A 237 9.82 -19.01 3.26
N ASP A 238 9.27 -17.90 3.78
CA ASP A 238 8.36 -17.01 3.03
C ASP A 238 9.02 -16.36 1.80
N PHE A 239 10.36 -16.42 1.71
CA PHE A 239 11.17 -15.83 0.64
C PHE A 239 11.73 -16.87 -0.34
N ASP A 240 11.38 -18.14 -0.18
CA ASP A 240 11.84 -19.20 -1.08
C ASP A 240 11.44 -18.90 -2.54
N GLY A 241 12.40 -19.06 -3.47
CA GLY A 241 12.25 -18.67 -4.88
C GLY A 241 12.21 -17.17 -5.16
N GLU A 242 12.25 -16.30 -4.14
CA GLU A 242 12.09 -14.84 -4.27
C GLU A 242 13.23 -14.07 -3.56
N ILE A 243 14.40 -14.69 -3.48
CA ILE A 243 15.62 -14.15 -2.85
C ILE A 243 16.85 -14.41 -3.71
N ASP A 244 17.63 -13.35 -3.94
CA ASP A 244 18.88 -13.38 -4.69
C ASP A 244 20.08 -13.41 -3.73
N TYR A 245 20.82 -14.53 -3.67
CA TYR A 245 22.01 -14.66 -2.82
C TYR A 245 23.28 -14.06 -3.41
N ALA A 246 23.25 -13.73 -4.70
CA ALA A 246 24.37 -13.17 -5.46
C ALA A 246 23.91 -11.95 -6.26
N PRO A 247 24.77 -10.92 -6.44
CA PRO A 247 24.53 -9.91 -7.45
C PRO A 247 24.44 -10.56 -8.83
N LEU A 248 23.52 -10.04 -9.63
CA LEU A 248 23.18 -10.62 -10.92
C LEU A 248 22.96 -9.55 -11.98
N ARG A 249 22.97 -9.95 -13.25
CA ARG A 249 22.63 -9.11 -14.40
C ARG A 249 21.74 -9.90 -15.32
N GLU A 250 20.54 -9.37 -15.57
CA GLU A 250 19.55 -9.98 -16.45
C GLU A 250 19.58 -9.33 -17.84
N PHE A 251 19.47 -10.14 -18.88
CA PHE A 251 19.38 -9.68 -20.27
C PHE A 251 18.30 -10.42 -21.03
N VAL A 252 17.58 -9.71 -21.90
CA VAL A 252 16.65 -10.28 -22.88
C VAL A 252 17.07 -9.76 -24.24
N ASP A 253 17.36 -10.64 -25.20
CA ASP A 253 17.87 -10.26 -26.52
C ASP A 253 19.07 -9.28 -26.44
N ASP A 254 20.02 -9.56 -25.54
CA ASP A 254 21.19 -8.72 -25.19
C ASP A 254 20.86 -7.33 -24.58
N GLU A 255 19.60 -7.00 -24.33
CA GLU A 255 19.19 -5.78 -23.64
C GLU A 255 19.17 -5.97 -22.12
N ARG A 256 19.85 -5.08 -21.38
CA ARG A 256 19.88 -5.10 -19.91
C ARG A 256 18.49 -4.85 -19.31
N ARG A 257 18.11 -5.69 -18.36
CA ARG A 257 16.88 -5.61 -17.58
C ARG A 257 17.18 -5.31 -16.11
N LEU A 258 16.49 -4.33 -15.53
CA LEU A 258 16.67 -3.88 -14.14
C LEU A 258 15.35 -4.05 -13.37
N LYS A 259 15.26 -5.12 -12.57
CA LYS A 259 14.06 -5.50 -11.79
C LYS A 259 14.32 -5.38 -10.28
N ASN A 260 15.08 -6.32 -9.71
CA ASN A 260 15.36 -6.43 -8.28
C ASN A 260 16.66 -5.73 -7.87
N PHE A 261 16.79 -5.37 -6.60
CA PHE A 261 17.94 -4.61 -6.06
C PHE A 261 19.30 -5.25 -6.37
N MET A 262 19.40 -6.59 -6.27
CA MET A 262 20.63 -7.33 -6.57
C MET A 262 21.02 -7.31 -8.06
N GLY A 263 20.11 -6.87 -8.94
CA GLY A 263 20.34 -6.61 -10.36
C GLY A 263 21.02 -5.26 -10.66
N GLY A 264 21.13 -4.38 -9.66
CA GLY A 264 21.72 -3.05 -9.78
C GLY A 264 23.25 -3.07 -9.78
N ASP A 265 23.86 -2.10 -10.47
CA ASP A 265 25.31 -2.02 -10.61
C ASP A 265 26.02 -1.71 -9.29
N TRP A 266 25.34 -1.08 -8.31
CA TRP A 266 25.90 -0.87 -6.99
C TRP A 266 26.22 -2.21 -6.31
N ALA A 267 25.29 -3.17 -6.35
CA ALA A 267 25.48 -4.47 -5.71
C ALA A 267 26.65 -5.24 -6.34
N TRP A 268 26.79 -5.16 -7.67
CA TRP A 268 27.91 -5.74 -8.40
C TRP A 268 29.25 -5.09 -7.99
N ARG A 269 29.33 -3.75 -7.98
CA ARG A 269 30.54 -3.03 -7.56
C ARG A 269 30.95 -3.37 -6.12
N GLN A 270 29.98 -3.49 -5.21
CA GLN A 270 30.27 -3.90 -3.83
C GLN A 270 30.82 -5.31 -3.77
N ALA A 271 30.30 -6.24 -4.59
CA ALA A 271 30.83 -7.59 -4.68
C ALA A 271 32.25 -7.64 -5.26
N ASP A 272 32.58 -6.83 -6.27
CA ASP A 272 33.95 -6.69 -6.77
C ASP A 272 34.92 -6.26 -5.65
N GLU A 273 34.50 -5.31 -4.80
CA GLU A 273 35.30 -4.84 -3.66
C GLU A 273 35.41 -5.87 -2.53
N ILE A 274 34.38 -6.69 -2.30
CA ILE A 274 34.42 -7.78 -1.31
C ILE A 274 35.33 -8.91 -1.81
N ALA A 275 35.22 -9.28 -3.09
CA ALA A 275 35.99 -10.35 -3.73
C ALA A 275 37.51 -10.15 -3.72
N LYS A 276 37.99 -8.93 -3.46
CA LYS A 276 39.43 -8.65 -3.25
C LYS A 276 40.01 -9.42 -2.06
N ASP A 277 39.17 -9.81 -1.09
CA ASP A 277 39.54 -10.73 -0.02
C ASP A 277 39.24 -12.18 -0.42
N PRO A 278 40.25 -13.03 -0.67
CA PRO A 278 40.04 -14.42 -1.07
C PRO A 278 39.25 -15.25 -0.05
N ALA A 279 39.22 -14.86 1.24
CA ALA A 279 38.44 -15.55 2.27
C ALA A 279 36.93 -15.36 2.11
N THR A 280 36.50 -14.45 1.23
CA THR A 280 35.08 -14.16 0.95
C THR A 280 34.57 -14.84 -0.32
N ALA A 281 35.42 -15.60 -1.02
CA ALA A 281 34.98 -16.37 -2.17
C ALA A 281 33.84 -17.33 -1.80
N GLY A 282 32.79 -17.38 -2.62
CA GLY A 282 31.58 -18.15 -2.32
C GLY A 282 30.59 -17.45 -1.39
N ALA A 283 30.94 -16.34 -0.75
CA ALA A 283 30.05 -15.69 0.20
C ALA A 283 28.79 -15.12 -0.47
N ALA A 284 27.69 -15.05 0.29
CA ALA A 284 26.51 -14.29 -0.06
C ALA A 284 26.66 -12.84 0.42
N PHE A 285 26.44 -11.87 -0.48
CA PHE A 285 26.41 -10.45 -0.11
C PHE A 285 25.00 -10.07 0.34
N VAL A 286 24.88 -9.44 1.53
CA VAL A 286 23.61 -9.03 2.12
C VAL A 286 23.57 -7.50 2.28
N PRO A 287 23.01 -6.76 1.31
CA PRO A 287 22.79 -5.32 1.45
C PRO A 287 21.76 -5.03 2.54
N ILE A 288 21.98 -3.96 3.31
CA ILE A 288 21.01 -3.48 4.31
C ILE A 288 20.39 -2.18 3.84
N ILE A 289 19.06 -2.17 3.73
CA ILE A 289 18.27 -0.99 3.39
C ILE A 289 17.65 -0.46 4.67
N LEU A 290 17.93 0.80 4.99
CA LEU A 290 17.37 1.48 6.15
C LEU A 290 16.32 2.51 5.71
N GLY A 291 15.20 2.55 6.43
CA GLY A 291 14.16 3.55 6.22
C GLY A 291 13.68 4.09 7.55
N SER A 292 13.51 5.40 7.65
CA SER A 292 13.06 6.05 8.87
C SER A 292 12.31 7.32 8.52
N ASP A 293 11.20 7.56 9.20
CA ASP A 293 10.40 8.77 9.05
C ASP A 293 9.69 9.07 10.38
N LYS A 294 9.44 10.35 10.63
CA LYS A 294 8.76 10.79 11.85
C LYS A 294 7.25 10.61 11.69
N THR A 295 6.62 9.96 12.66
CA THR A 295 5.16 9.78 12.67
C THR A 295 4.54 10.39 13.93
N THR A 296 3.45 11.14 13.74
CA THR A 296 2.62 11.68 14.83
C THR A 296 1.48 10.70 15.15
N VAL A 297 1.21 10.49 16.44
CA VAL A 297 0.16 9.57 16.92
C VAL A 297 -1.01 10.26 17.64
N SER A 298 -0.86 11.53 18.03
CA SER A 298 -1.99 12.38 18.49
C SER A 298 -1.78 13.84 18.09
N VAL A 299 -2.82 14.48 17.54
CA VAL A 299 -2.79 15.90 17.09
C VAL A 299 -3.48 16.82 18.10
N ALA A 300 -4.59 16.38 18.72
CA ALA A 300 -5.42 17.22 19.58
C ALA A 300 -4.93 17.36 21.04
N THR A 301 -4.30 16.34 21.62
CA THR A 301 -4.07 16.26 23.09
C THR A 301 -2.60 16.21 23.53
N GLY A 302 -1.62 16.49 22.65
CA GLY A 302 -0.23 16.61 23.12
C GLY A 302 0.92 16.47 22.12
N GLN A 303 0.67 16.41 20.81
CA GLN A 303 1.73 16.24 19.78
C GLN A 303 2.71 15.11 20.13
N ASN A 304 2.20 13.90 20.40
CA ASN A 304 3.08 12.74 20.60
C ASN A 304 3.64 12.28 19.25
N GLU A 305 4.96 12.27 19.14
CA GLU A 305 5.69 11.91 17.93
C GLU A 305 6.68 10.78 18.24
N TYR A 306 6.83 9.87 17.26
CA TYR A 306 7.79 8.78 17.31
C TYR A 306 8.61 8.74 16.03
N TYR A 307 9.85 8.26 16.14
CA TYR A 307 10.77 8.17 15.02
C TYR A 307 11.24 6.71 14.84
N PRO A 308 10.39 5.84 14.27
CA PRO A 308 10.74 4.45 14.03
C PRO A 308 11.83 4.30 12.96
N LEU A 309 12.76 3.36 13.18
CA LEU A 309 13.77 2.91 12.24
C LEU A 309 13.43 1.50 11.75
N TYR A 310 13.40 1.32 10.44
CA TYR A 310 13.16 0.03 9.79
C TYR A 310 14.40 -0.44 9.05
N ALA A 311 14.56 -1.76 8.95
CA ALA A 311 15.55 -2.43 8.13
C ALA A 311 14.93 -3.48 7.21
N SER A 312 15.56 -3.69 6.07
CA SER A 312 15.27 -4.73 5.07
C SER A 312 16.58 -5.22 4.46
N ILE A 313 16.58 -6.43 3.90
CA ILE A 313 17.70 -6.94 3.10
C ILE A 313 17.48 -6.65 1.61
N GLY A 314 18.57 -6.34 0.90
CA GLY A 314 18.56 -6.10 -0.54
C GLY A 314 18.24 -7.36 -1.36
N ASN A 315 18.48 -8.54 -0.79
CA ASN A 315 18.38 -9.84 -1.45
C ASN A 315 16.95 -10.22 -1.85
N VAL A 316 15.93 -9.81 -1.08
CA VAL A 316 14.54 -10.16 -1.40
C VAL A 316 14.06 -9.38 -2.62
N HIS A 317 13.26 -10.04 -3.46
CA HIS A 317 12.64 -9.42 -4.62
C HIS A 317 11.68 -8.28 -4.22
N ASN A 318 11.42 -7.37 -5.16
CA ASN A 318 10.62 -6.17 -4.91
C ASN A 318 9.15 -6.50 -4.55
N ASN A 319 8.57 -7.55 -5.14
CA ASN A 319 7.22 -8.05 -4.82
C ASN A 319 7.12 -8.47 -3.34
N VAL A 320 8.07 -9.25 -2.83
CA VAL A 320 8.13 -9.70 -1.43
C VAL A 320 8.27 -8.52 -0.48
N ARG A 321 9.19 -7.59 -0.80
CA ARG A 321 9.41 -6.39 0.03
C ARG A 321 8.16 -5.50 0.09
N ARG A 322 7.39 -5.41 -1.01
CA ARG A 322 6.14 -4.64 -1.11
C ARG A 322 4.94 -5.35 -0.46
N ALA A 323 4.87 -6.67 -0.53
CA ALA A 323 3.77 -7.49 0.02
C ALA A 323 3.76 -7.56 1.57
N HIS A 324 4.65 -6.84 2.24
CA HIS A 324 4.70 -6.70 3.70
C HIS A 324 4.90 -8.00 4.50
N ARG A 325 5.31 -9.11 3.86
CA ARG A 325 5.65 -10.43 4.42
C ARG A 325 6.92 -10.42 5.30
N ASN A 326 6.98 -9.55 6.30
CA ASN A 326 8.11 -9.39 7.23
C ASN A 326 9.49 -9.05 6.61
N ALA A 327 9.59 -8.87 5.29
CA ALA A 327 10.79 -8.38 4.60
C ALA A 327 11.25 -6.97 5.02
N VAL A 328 10.40 -6.22 5.74
CA VAL A 328 10.74 -4.95 6.38
C VAL A 328 10.36 -5.03 7.86
N ALA A 329 11.36 -4.89 8.73
CA ALA A 329 11.22 -5.04 10.18
C ALA A 329 11.58 -3.73 10.90
N LEU A 330 10.86 -3.45 11.99
CA LEU A 330 11.14 -2.31 12.87
C LEU A 330 12.35 -2.60 13.76
N ILE A 331 13.49 -1.95 13.58
CA ILE A 331 14.70 -2.23 14.37
C ILE A 331 14.97 -1.22 15.47
N GLY A 332 14.24 -0.10 15.51
CA GLY A 332 14.44 0.89 16.57
C GLY A 332 13.36 1.97 16.66
N PHE A 333 13.33 2.65 17.80
CA PHE A 333 12.69 3.95 18.00
C PHE A 333 13.79 4.95 18.35
N LEU A 334 14.06 5.88 17.43
CA LEU A 334 15.06 6.91 17.59
C LEU A 334 14.55 8.03 18.51
N ALA A 335 15.47 8.65 19.22
CA ALA A 335 15.18 9.83 20.02
C ALA A 335 14.80 11.03 19.13
N ILE A 336 13.82 11.82 19.57
CA ILE A 336 13.45 13.11 18.96
C ILE A 336 13.80 14.24 19.94
N PRO A 337 15.07 14.68 19.99
CA PRO A 337 15.41 15.88 20.73
C PRO A 337 14.77 17.10 20.05
N LYS A 338 14.03 17.92 20.80
CA LYS A 338 13.46 19.19 20.30
C LYS A 338 14.57 20.25 20.23
N ILE A 339 15.39 20.20 19.18
CA ILE A 339 16.58 21.06 19.00
C ILE A 339 16.25 22.29 18.13
N THR A 340 16.85 23.45 18.42
CA THR A 340 16.75 24.67 17.59
C THR A 340 17.97 24.98 16.72
N THR A 341 19.12 24.32 16.89
CA THR A 341 20.37 24.56 16.11
C THR A 341 21.25 23.31 16.00
N ARG A 342 22.01 23.15 14.91
CA ARG A 342 22.95 22.02 14.68
C ARG A 342 23.95 21.90 15.84
N SER A 343 23.94 20.76 16.54
CA SER A 343 24.88 20.49 17.63
C SER A 343 25.22 19.00 17.71
N LEU A 344 26.51 18.71 17.95
CA LEU A 344 27.10 17.38 17.98
C LEU A 344 26.64 16.61 19.23
N PHE A 345 25.97 15.48 19.03
CA PHE A 345 25.85 14.44 20.04
C PHE A 345 26.94 13.39 19.78
N THR A 346 27.69 12.97 20.80
CA THR A 346 28.59 11.81 20.74
C THR A 346 27.88 10.60 21.33
N LEU A 347 27.94 9.47 20.61
CA LEU A 347 27.33 8.19 21.00
C LEU A 347 28.39 7.31 21.68
N ASN A 348 28.37 7.23 23.01
CA ASN A 348 29.23 6.30 23.74
C ASN A 348 28.57 4.90 23.77
N MET A 349 28.53 4.20 22.60
CA MET A 349 27.94 2.85 22.51
C MET A 349 28.98 1.75 22.77
N PRO A 350 28.63 0.66 23.46
CA PRO A 350 29.52 -0.47 23.65
C PRO A 350 29.63 -1.30 22.36
N THR A 351 30.85 -1.45 21.84
CA THR A 351 31.28 -2.31 20.71
C THR A 351 30.85 -1.95 19.27
N TRP A 352 31.66 -2.42 18.30
CA TRP A 352 31.54 -2.21 16.85
C TRP A 352 30.22 -2.76 16.23
N SER A 353 29.47 -3.54 17.01
CA SER A 353 28.28 -4.31 16.62
C SER A 353 27.05 -3.44 16.23
N VAL A 354 27.06 -2.13 16.49
CA VAL A 354 25.88 -1.25 16.36
C VAL A 354 26.12 -0.06 15.40
N THR A 355 26.97 -0.24 14.38
CA THR A 355 27.34 0.82 13.42
C THR A 355 26.13 1.35 12.62
N LEU A 356 25.16 0.49 12.27
CA LEU A 356 23.94 0.88 11.53
C LEU A 356 23.04 1.83 12.33
N LEU A 357 22.87 1.58 13.62
CA LEU A 357 22.07 2.43 14.51
C LEU A 357 22.76 3.77 14.75
N ARG A 358 24.10 3.76 14.89
CA ARG A 358 24.89 5.01 14.95
C ARG A 358 24.71 5.85 13.68
N ILE A 359 24.76 5.24 12.50
CA ILE A 359 24.50 5.93 11.22
C ILE A 359 23.08 6.52 11.20
N ALA A 360 22.07 5.73 11.56
CA ALA A 360 20.67 6.18 11.54
C ALA A 360 20.37 7.30 12.55
N ILE A 361 20.90 7.21 13.76
CA ILE A 361 20.77 8.25 14.80
C ILE A 361 21.48 9.52 14.35
N GLN A 362 22.70 9.41 13.82
CA GLN A 362 23.47 10.56 13.38
C GLN A 362 22.84 11.24 12.15
N LEU A 363 22.25 10.46 11.22
CA LEU A 363 21.42 10.95 10.12
C LEU A 363 20.24 11.76 10.66
N ASN A 364 19.47 11.19 11.59
CA ASN A 364 18.29 11.84 12.17
C ASN A 364 18.67 13.17 12.86
N LEU A 365 19.73 13.18 13.65
CA LEU A 365 20.24 14.38 14.32
C LEU A 365 20.78 15.44 13.34
N THR A 366 21.35 15.03 12.21
CA THR A 366 21.90 15.93 11.18
C THR A 366 20.84 16.53 10.26
N LEU A 367 19.76 15.78 9.97
CA LEU A 367 18.68 16.17 9.05
C LEU A 367 17.70 17.18 9.67
N HIS A 368 17.71 17.36 11.00
CA HIS A 368 16.76 18.20 11.72
C HIS A 368 16.91 19.74 11.51
N LYS A 369 17.68 20.23 10.53
CA LYS A 369 17.55 21.57 9.90
C LYS A 369 18.53 21.75 8.72
N THR A 370 18.00 22.07 7.53
CA THR A 370 18.73 22.81 6.47
C THR A 370 17.85 23.90 5.88
N ALA A 371 17.83 25.05 6.53
CA ALA A 371 17.63 26.34 5.89
C ALA A 371 18.40 27.35 6.75
N GLU A 372 19.17 28.22 6.11
CA GLU A 372 19.99 29.30 6.72
C GLU A 372 21.35 28.88 7.30
N HIS A 373 22.34 28.70 6.42
CA HIS A 373 23.45 29.66 6.26
C HIS A 373 24.51 29.13 5.29
N ARG A 374 25.02 30.05 4.45
CA ARG A 374 26.11 29.84 3.50
C ARG A 374 27.44 29.58 4.23
N SER A 375 28.27 28.78 3.57
CA SER A 375 29.74 28.69 3.70
C SER A 375 30.31 28.16 5.02
N PHE A 376 30.38 26.82 5.14
CA PHE A 376 31.53 26.10 5.73
C PHE A 376 31.62 24.71 5.06
N TYR A 377 32.80 24.37 4.51
CA TYR A 377 33.10 23.02 4.01
C TYR A 377 33.22 22.07 5.20
N HIS A 378 32.16 21.33 5.52
CA HIS A 378 32.21 20.25 6.49
C HIS A 378 32.29 18.92 5.75
N LEU A 379 33.28 18.10 6.11
CA LEU A 379 33.32 16.68 5.75
C LEU A 379 31.98 16.03 6.15
N PRO A 380 31.38 15.18 5.30
CA PRO A 380 30.19 14.43 5.67
C PRO A 380 30.45 13.66 6.97
N PHE A 381 29.50 13.61 7.90
CA PHE A 381 29.71 12.87 9.17
C PHE A 381 29.93 11.36 8.94
N THR A 382 29.60 10.86 7.74
CA THR A 382 29.86 9.48 7.32
C THR A 382 31.26 9.26 6.76
N ASN A 383 32.08 10.31 6.64
CA ASN A 383 33.41 10.24 6.02
C ASN A 383 34.31 9.16 6.65
N ASP A 384 34.17 8.93 7.95
CA ASP A 384 35.02 7.98 8.69
C ASP A 384 34.36 6.59 8.83
N PHE A 385 33.15 6.39 8.28
CA PHE A 385 32.51 5.09 8.26
C PHE A 385 33.03 4.24 7.11
N PRO A 386 33.59 3.04 7.38
CA PRO A 386 34.06 2.15 6.33
C PRO A 386 32.92 1.83 5.36
N ARG A 387 33.13 2.11 4.07
CA ARG A 387 32.18 1.80 2.98
C ARG A 387 30.82 2.50 3.10
N ALA A 388 30.73 3.64 3.79
CA ALA A 388 29.49 4.41 3.91
C ALA A 388 29.57 5.81 3.27
N ASP A 389 29.87 5.86 1.98
CA ASP A 389 29.75 7.11 1.22
C ASP A 389 28.27 7.47 1.05
N ILE A 390 27.82 8.51 1.75
CA ILE A 390 26.42 8.95 1.72
C ILE A 390 25.98 9.37 0.31
N HIS A 391 26.91 9.79 -0.56
CA HIS A 391 26.60 10.14 -1.94
C HIS A 391 26.26 8.91 -2.80
N GLU A 392 26.73 7.73 -2.40
CA GLU A 392 26.44 6.45 -3.06
C GLU A 392 25.30 5.66 -2.39
N LEU A 393 24.76 6.11 -1.25
CA LEU A 393 23.82 5.33 -0.43
C LEU A 393 22.39 5.88 -0.39
N ILE A 394 22.11 7.04 -1.01
CA ILE A 394 20.76 7.61 -1.02
C ILE A 394 19.91 6.94 -2.11
N ALA A 395 18.99 6.09 -1.68
CA ALA A 395 18.01 5.45 -2.55
C ALA A 395 16.92 6.44 -3.04
N PRO A 396 16.30 6.19 -4.20
CA PRO A 396 15.21 7.01 -4.72
C PRO A 396 13.95 6.91 -3.84
N ASP A 397 13.35 8.05 -3.48
CA ASP A 397 12.12 8.10 -2.65
C ASP A 397 10.95 8.71 -3.44
N ILE A 398 10.12 7.85 -4.01
CA ILE A 398 8.96 8.24 -4.82
C ILE A 398 7.95 9.03 -4.00
N LEU A 399 7.70 8.67 -2.75
CA LEU A 399 6.66 9.28 -1.94
C LEU A 399 7.04 10.71 -1.53
N HIS A 400 8.19 10.90 -0.90
CA HIS A 400 8.56 12.23 -0.37
C HIS A 400 9.15 13.16 -1.41
N GLN A 401 9.85 12.65 -2.44
CA GLN A 401 10.45 13.50 -3.47
C GLN A 401 9.45 13.82 -4.59
N LEU A 402 8.69 12.82 -5.07
CA LEU A 402 7.80 13.00 -6.22
C LEU A 402 6.37 13.34 -5.79
N ILE A 403 5.70 12.49 -5.01
CA ILE A 403 4.26 12.64 -4.72
C ILE A 403 3.99 13.80 -3.75
N LYS A 404 4.45 13.70 -2.50
CA LYS A 404 4.29 14.77 -1.50
C LYS A 404 5.14 15.97 -1.91
N GLY A 405 6.36 15.69 -2.37
CA GLY A 405 7.36 16.68 -2.72
C GLY A 405 7.02 17.57 -3.92
N THR A 406 7.21 17.02 -5.10
CA THR A 406 7.13 17.80 -6.33
C THR A 406 5.69 18.00 -6.80
N PHE A 407 4.83 17.01 -6.69
CA PHE A 407 3.43 17.17 -7.09
C PHE A 407 2.66 18.04 -6.11
N LYS A 408 2.53 17.57 -4.86
CA LYS A 408 1.65 18.22 -3.88
C LYS A 408 2.20 19.56 -3.37
N ASP A 409 3.41 19.56 -2.82
CA ASP A 409 3.98 20.76 -2.18
C ASP A 409 4.53 21.80 -3.16
N HIS A 410 4.74 21.43 -4.43
CA HIS A 410 5.14 22.38 -5.47
C HIS A 410 4.05 22.59 -6.52
N LEU A 411 3.75 21.61 -7.38
CA LEU A 411 2.93 21.87 -8.56
C LEU A 411 1.48 22.26 -8.24
N VAL A 412 0.83 21.60 -7.27
CA VAL A 412 -0.54 21.95 -6.85
C VAL A 412 -0.58 23.33 -6.18
N ASP A 413 0.37 23.61 -5.29
CA ASP A 413 0.52 24.92 -4.62
C ASP A 413 0.81 26.06 -5.61
N TRP A 414 1.61 25.79 -6.63
CA TRP A 414 1.96 26.77 -7.67
C TRP A 414 0.78 27.09 -8.58
N VAL A 415 -0.10 26.12 -8.86
CA VAL A 415 -1.36 26.38 -9.57
C VAL A 415 -2.25 27.31 -8.76
N GLU A 416 -2.39 27.07 -7.45
CA GLU A 416 -3.15 27.96 -6.58
C GLU A 416 -2.56 29.37 -6.55
N THR A 417 -1.24 29.47 -6.38
CA THR A 417 -0.51 30.74 -6.41
C THR A 417 -0.74 31.49 -7.74
N TYR A 418 -0.65 30.79 -8.87
CA TYR A 418 -0.93 31.34 -10.19
C TYR A 418 -2.34 31.93 -10.29
N LEU A 419 -3.36 31.19 -9.82
CA LEU A 419 -4.75 31.64 -9.87
C LEU A 419 -4.96 32.89 -9.02
N VAL A 420 -4.36 32.95 -7.83
CA VAL A 420 -4.42 34.12 -6.95
C VAL A 420 -3.73 35.34 -7.59
N GLN A 421 -2.54 35.16 -8.17
CA GLN A 421 -1.80 36.22 -8.84
C GLN A 421 -2.55 36.76 -10.07
N THR A 422 -3.15 35.87 -10.87
CA THR A 422 -3.77 36.22 -12.16
C THR A 422 -5.17 36.82 -12.00
N HIS A 423 -5.97 36.31 -11.04
CA HIS A 423 -7.38 36.66 -10.92
C HIS A 423 -7.72 37.41 -9.63
N GLY A 424 -6.79 37.52 -8.69
CA GLY A 424 -7.03 38.03 -7.34
C GLY A 424 -7.75 37.01 -6.45
N LYS A 425 -7.57 37.15 -5.13
CA LYS A 425 -7.99 36.15 -4.11
C LYS A 425 -9.45 35.70 -4.24
N ARG A 426 -10.40 36.64 -4.41
CA ARG A 426 -11.84 36.31 -4.46
C ARG A 426 -12.20 35.48 -5.69
N ARG A 427 -11.70 35.84 -6.88
CA ARG A 427 -11.99 35.09 -8.10
C ARG A 427 -11.24 33.77 -8.13
N ALA A 428 -10.01 33.74 -7.63
CA ALA A 428 -9.25 32.51 -7.45
C ALA A 428 -10.01 31.49 -6.58
N GLN A 429 -10.60 31.93 -5.45
CA GLN A 429 -11.45 31.06 -4.62
C GLN A 429 -12.64 30.48 -5.38
N THR A 430 -13.31 31.26 -6.23
CA THR A 430 -14.40 30.73 -7.08
C THR A 430 -13.90 29.68 -8.08
N ILE A 431 -12.71 29.90 -8.66
CA ILE A 431 -12.11 28.94 -9.60
C ILE A 431 -11.68 27.66 -8.87
N LEU A 432 -11.06 27.79 -7.69
CA LEU A 432 -10.66 26.66 -6.86
C LEU A 432 -11.88 25.83 -6.44
N ALA A 433 -12.98 26.47 -6.05
CA ALA A 433 -14.24 25.79 -5.75
C ALA A 433 -14.81 25.03 -6.96
N ASP A 434 -14.69 25.56 -8.19
CA ASP A 434 -15.08 24.81 -9.39
C ASP A 434 -14.11 23.65 -9.69
N ILE A 435 -12.80 23.83 -9.48
CA ILE A 435 -11.83 22.73 -9.58
C ILE A 435 -12.19 21.62 -8.58
N ASP A 436 -12.55 22.00 -7.36
CA ASP A 436 -12.96 21.08 -6.30
C ASP A 436 -14.25 20.34 -6.66
N HIS A 437 -15.23 21.04 -7.24
CA HIS A 437 -16.43 20.43 -7.79
C HIS A 437 -16.14 19.49 -8.97
N ARG A 438 -15.24 19.89 -9.90
CA ARG A 438 -14.79 19.03 -11.00
C ARG A 438 -14.19 17.72 -10.49
N LEU A 439 -13.41 17.77 -9.42
CA LEU A 439 -12.84 16.58 -8.76
C LEU A 439 -13.93 15.72 -8.09
N ALA A 440 -14.95 16.35 -7.49
CA ALA A 440 -16.07 15.66 -6.83
C ALA A 440 -17.02 14.95 -7.81
N VAL A 441 -17.21 15.49 -9.01
CA VAL A 441 -18.07 14.89 -10.05
C VAL A 441 -17.36 13.82 -10.89
N VAL A 442 -16.09 13.49 -10.62
CA VAL A 442 -15.40 12.41 -11.34
C VAL A 442 -16.16 11.08 -11.12
N PRO A 443 -16.45 10.32 -12.20
CA PRO A 443 -17.14 9.04 -12.07
C PRO A 443 -16.44 8.08 -11.10
N PRO A 444 -17.20 7.24 -10.37
CA PRO A 444 -16.61 6.22 -9.51
C PRO A 444 -15.74 5.25 -10.29
N PHE A 445 -14.58 4.87 -9.73
CA PHE A 445 -13.69 3.86 -10.28
C PHE A 445 -13.09 3.01 -9.18
N SER A 446 -12.97 1.70 -9.41
CA SER A 446 -12.45 0.75 -8.43
C SER A 446 -10.99 1.09 -8.08
N GLY A 447 -10.64 1.08 -6.80
CA GLY A 447 -9.30 1.47 -6.32
C GLY A 447 -8.95 2.97 -6.42
N LEU A 448 -9.87 3.84 -6.86
CA LEU A 448 -9.69 5.30 -6.89
C LEU A 448 -10.48 5.97 -5.77
N ARG A 449 -9.78 6.70 -4.88
CA ARG A 449 -10.41 7.48 -3.80
C ARG A 449 -11.27 8.61 -4.38
N LYS A 450 -12.47 8.78 -3.84
CA LYS A 450 -13.39 9.88 -4.17
C LYS A 450 -13.09 11.14 -3.35
N PHE A 451 -13.32 12.29 -3.97
CA PHE A 451 -13.15 13.62 -3.37
C PHE A 451 -14.51 14.29 -3.18
N HIS A 452 -15.28 13.88 -2.16
CA HIS A 452 -16.65 14.37 -1.95
C HIS A 452 -16.75 15.91 -1.82
N GLU A 453 -15.75 16.54 -1.21
CA GLU A 453 -15.65 18.01 -1.01
C GLU A 453 -14.45 18.61 -1.77
N GLY A 454 -13.91 17.90 -2.77
CA GLY A 454 -12.71 18.34 -3.50
C GLY A 454 -11.45 18.34 -2.63
N ARG A 455 -10.66 19.43 -2.67
CA ARG A 455 -9.33 19.53 -2.03
C ARG A 455 -9.33 20.04 -0.58
N GLU A 456 -10.49 20.31 0.03
CA GLU A 456 -10.60 20.92 1.37
C GLU A 456 -10.34 19.93 2.54
N PHE A 457 -9.20 19.23 2.53
CA PHE A 457 -8.79 18.41 3.68
C PHE A 457 -8.00 19.23 4.71
N LYS A 458 -8.38 19.11 5.99
CA LYS A 458 -7.61 19.65 7.13
C LYS A 458 -6.19 19.07 7.21
N GLN A 459 -5.98 17.84 6.71
CA GLN A 459 -4.67 17.20 6.61
C GLN A 459 -4.62 16.28 5.37
N TRP A 460 -3.65 16.50 4.49
CA TRP A 460 -3.43 15.68 3.30
C TRP A 460 -2.58 14.46 3.62
N THR A 461 -3.03 13.27 3.22
CA THR A 461 -2.25 12.03 3.29
C THR A 461 -1.49 11.76 1.98
N GLY A 462 -0.54 10.82 2.03
CA GLY A 462 0.14 10.34 0.82
C GLY A 462 -0.84 9.73 -0.20
N ASP A 463 -1.89 9.06 0.27
CA ASP A 463 -2.90 8.45 -0.60
C ASP A 463 -3.85 9.48 -1.20
N ASP A 464 -4.18 10.56 -0.49
CA ASP A 464 -4.91 11.70 -1.06
C ASP A 464 -4.13 12.35 -2.20
N SER A 465 -2.82 12.52 -2.00
CA SER A 465 -1.93 13.07 -3.02
C SER A 465 -1.86 12.15 -4.25
N LYS A 466 -1.74 10.83 -4.05
CA LYS A 466 -1.78 9.85 -5.15
C LYS A 466 -3.11 9.89 -5.90
N ALA A 467 -4.24 9.89 -5.19
CA ALA A 467 -5.55 9.93 -5.81
C ALA A 467 -5.76 11.23 -6.61
N LEU A 468 -5.34 12.37 -6.06
CA LEU A 468 -5.41 13.65 -6.75
C LEU A 468 -4.61 13.61 -8.06
N MET A 469 -3.37 13.07 -8.06
CA MET A 469 -2.55 12.94 -9.28
C MET A 469 -3.29 12.28 -10.45
N LYS A 470 -4.16 11.31 -10.16
CA LYS A 470 -4.88 10.52 -11.17
C LYS A 470 -5.99 11.30 -11.88
N ILE A 471 -6.47 12.40 -11.31
CA ILE A 471 -7.64 13.15 -11.80
C ILE A 471 -7.44 14.67 -11.89
N TYR A 472 -6.28 15.18 -11.45
CA TYR A 472 -6.03 16.63 -11.36
C TYR A 472 -5.94 17.31 -12.72
N LEU A 473 -5.34 16.65 -13.72
CA LEU A 473 -5.14 17.22 -15.05
C LEU A 473 -6.46 17.69 -15.68
N PRO A 474 -7.51 16.85 -15.86
CA PRO A 474 -8.79 17.31 -16.39
C PRO A 474 -9.42 18.44 -15.59
N ALA A 475 -9.25 18.46 -14.26
CA ALA A 475 -9.87 19.45 -13.39
C ALA A 475 -9.37 20.88 -13.64
N ILE A 476 -8.07 21.04 -13.96
CA ILE A 476 -7.45 22.36 -14.14
C ILE A 476 -7.48 22.90 -15.58
N VAL A 477 -7.81 22.06 -16.58
CA VAL A 477 -7.92 22.48 -17.98
C VAL A 477 -8.94 23.63 -18.11
N GLY A 478 -8.58 24.67 -18.88
CA GLY A 478 -9.39 25.88 -19.07
C GLY A 478 -9.17 26.96 -18.00
N TYR A 479 -8.53 26.65 -16.86
CA TYR A 479 -8.21 27.61 -15.81
C TYR A 479 -6.74 28.04 -15.77
N VAL A 480 -5.84 27.24 -16.34
CA VAL A 480 -4.40 27.50 -16.34
C VAL A 480 -3.85 27.49 -17.77
N PRO A 481 -2.68 28.11 -18.03
CA PRO A 481 -2.00 28.03 -19.32
C PRO A 481 -1.72 26.58 -19.73
N ARG A 482 -1.77 26.31 -21.04
CA ARG A 482 -1.59 24.96 -21.61
C ARG A 482 -0.25 24.35 -21.18
N GLU A 483 0.80 25.16 -21.08
CA GLU A 483 2.14 24.76 -20.64
C GLU A 483 2.16 24.29 -19.18
N MET A 484 1.31 24.83 -18.29
CA MET A 484 1.20 24.31 -16.91
C MET A 484 0.60 22.91 -16.91
N VAL A 485 -0.44 22.67 -17.72
CA VAL A 485 -1.03 21.33 -17.90
C VAL A 485 0.03 20.36 -18.44
N ARG A 486 0.78 20.76 -19.48
CA ARG A 486 1.86 19.96 -20.07
C ARG A 486 2.99 19.67 -19.08
N ALA A 487 3.35 20.63 -18.24
CA ALA A 487 4.36 20.43 -17.19
C ALA A 487 3.89 19.37 -16.18
N ILE A 488 2.67 19.50 -15.67
CA ILE A 488 2.10 18.55 -14.72
C ILE A 488 1.94 17.17 -15.38
N ARG A 489 1.48 17.09 -16.63
CA ARG A 489 1.38 15.86 -17.41
C ARG A 489 2.74 15.16 -17.50
N ALA A 490 3.77 15.86 -17.97
CA ALA A 490 5.11 15.28 -18.12
C ALA A 490 5.67 14.77 -16.78
N PHE A 491 5.41 15.51 -15.69
CA PHE A 491 5.80 15.07 -14.35
C PHE A 491 5.02 13.83 -13.87
N VAL A 492 3.71 13.76 -14.12
CA VAL A 492 2.90 12.58 -13.78
C VAL A 492 3.36 11.37 -14.60
N GLU A 493 3.59 11.52 -15.91
CA GLU A 493 4.15 10.47 -16.76
C GLU A 493 5.51 9.98 -16.24
N PHE A 494 6.41 10.89 -15.84
CA PHE A 494 7.67 10.55 -15.16
C PHE A 494 7.44 9.71 -13.89
N CYS A 495 6.47 10.08 -13.05
CA CYS A 495 6.15 9.32 -11.83
C CYS A 495 5.63 7.91 -12.13
N TYR A 496 4.87 7.73 -13.22
CA TYR A 496 4.39 6.42 -13.65
C TYR A 496 5.53 5.56 -14.20
N LEU A 497 6.43 6.15 -15.02
CA LEU A 497 7.59 5.46 -15.57
C LEU A 497 8.56 4.99 -14.47
N VAL A 498 8.88 5.85 -13.50
CA VAL A 498 9.76 5.52 -12.36
C VAL A 498 9.25 4.31 -11.56
N ARG A 499 7.94 4.07 -11.53
CA ARG A 499 7.32 3.00 -10.74
C ARG A 499 7.22 1.66 -11.46
N ARG A 500 7.62 1.58 -12.74
CA ARG A 500 7.66 0.31 -13.46
C ARG A 500 8.46 -0.73 -12.67
N ASN A 501 7.95 -1.95 -12.65
CA ASN A 501 8.60 -3.05 -11.96
C ASN A 501 9.88 -3.52 -12.65
N VAL A 502 10.02 -3.21 -13.93
CA VAL A 502 11.18 -3.54 -14.77
C VAL A 502 11.57 -2.30 -15.56
N HIS A 503 12.87 -2.01 -15.61
CA HIS A 503 13.44 -0.99 -16.48
C HIS A 503 14.36 -1.60 -17.54
N THR A 504 14.23 -1.11 -18.76
CA THR A 504 15.09 -1.43 -19.91
C THR A 504 15.67 -0.13 -20.48
N ASN A 505 16.49 -0.19 -21.52
CA ASN A 505 17.02 1.05 -22.12
C ASN A 505 15.90 1.91 -22.68
N GLU A 506 14.89 1.29 -23.28
CA GLU A 506 13.71 1.99 -23.80
C GLU A 506 12.93 2.71 -22.70
N THR A 507 12.60 2.04 -21.59
CA THR A 507 11.85 2.69 -20.50
C THR A 507 12.66 3.80 -19.84
N LEU A 508 13.99 3.67 -19.78
CA LEU A 508 14.89 4.70 -19.28
C LEU A 508 14.99 5.91 -20.23
N HIS A 509 14.88 5.70 -21.54
CA HIS A 509 14.75 6.79 -22.51
C HIS A 509 13.41 7.52 -22.36
N GLN A 510 12.31 6.80 -22.21
CA GLN A 510 10.99 7.39 -21.95
C GLN A 510 10.99 8.21 -20.66
N LEU A 511 11.64 7.70 -19.61
CA LEU A 511 11.81 8.39 -18.33
C LEU A 511 12.59 9.70 -18.48
N ALA A 512 13.69 9.68 -19.25
CA ALA A 512 14.48 10.87 -19.54
C ALA A 512 13.70 11.90 -20.38
N ASP A 513 12.99 11.47 -21.42
CA ASP A 513 12.15 12.34 -22.24
C ASP A 513 11.03 13.01 -21.43
N ALA A 514 10.34 12.25 -20.58
CA ALA A 514 9.31 12.80 -19.69
C ALA A 514 9.90 13.88 -18.76
N LEU A 515 11.10 13.66 -18.23
CA LEU A 515 11.78 14.63 -17.38
C LEU A 515 12.21 15.89 -18.17
N ASP A 516 12.70 15.73 -19.40
CA ASP A 516 13.06 16.84 -20.27
C ASP A 516 11.84 17.66 -20.69
N ARG A 517 10.71 17.01 -20.97
CA ARG A 517 9.42 17.69 -21.20
C ARG A 517 8.97 18.43 -19.96
N PHE A 518 9.11 17.87 -18.76
CA PHE A 518 8.80 18.56 -17.51
C PHE A 518 9.66 19.82 -17.35
N TYR A 519 10.99 19.70 -17.52
CA TYR A 519 11.91 20.83 -17.37
C TYR A 519 11.70 21.94 -18.41
N ARG A 520 11.34 21.59 -19.65
CA ARG A 520 10.95 22.58 -20.67
C ARG A 520 9.67 23.31 -20.30
N ASN A 521 8.61 22.59 -19.93
CA ASN A 521 7.30 23.20 -19.71
C ASN A 521 7.22 23.92 -18.35
N ARG A 522 7.92 23.47 -17.30
CA ARG A 522 7.85 24.11 -15.96
C ARG A 522 8.32 25.56 -15.95
N VAL A 523 9.07 26.00 -16.96
CA VAL A 523 9.48 27.40 -17.14
C VAL A 523 8.28 28.35 -17.13
N ILE A 524 7.09 27.86 -17.49
CA ILE A 524 5.84 28.62 -17.38
C ILE A 524 5.62 29.22 -15.98
N PHE A 525 5.95 28.48 -14.91
CA PHE A 525 5.80 28.96 -13.54
C PHE A 525 6.78 30.10 -13.21
N GLN A 526 7.91 30.17 -13.91
CA GLN A 526 8.82 31.30 -13.80
C GLN A 526 8.31 32.50 -14.59
N THR A 527 7.87 32.30 -15.83
CA THR A 527 7.40 33.38 -16.71
C THR A 527 6.11 34.04 -16.25
N THR A 528 5.24 33.30 -15.54
CA THR A 528 4.02 33.85 -14.93
C THR A 528 4.27 34.55 -13.59
N GLY A 529 5.49 34.50 -13.06
CA GLY A 529 5.85 35.14 -11.79
C GLY A 529 5.54 34.31 -10.54
N VAL A 530 5.11 33.05 -10.68
CA VAL A 530 4.90 32.14 -9.54
C VAL A 530 6.22 31.74 -8.89
N ARG A 531 7.27 31.53 -9.70
CA ARG A 531 8.63 31.15 -9.29
C ARG A 531 9.69 32.05 -9.93
N PRO A 532 9.75 33.35 -9.57
CA PRO A 532 10.65 34.30 -10.22
C PRO A 532 12.13 33.97 -10.01
N GLU A 533 12.47 33.39 -8.86
CA GLU A 533 13.84 32.99 -8.48
C GLU A 533 14.28 31.62 -9.06
N GLY A 534 13.41 30.96 -9.84
CA GLY A 534 13.70 29.69 -10.49
C GLY A 534 13.51 28.44 -9.61
N PHE A 535 14.22 27.37 -9.95
CA PHE A 535 13.93 25.99 -9.53
C PHE A 535 15.04 25.34 -8.68
N SER A 536 15.73 26.12 -7.83
CA SER A 536 16.72 25.58 -6.87
C SER A 536 16.04 24.87 -5.69
N LEU A 537 15.29 23.81 -5.99
CA LEU A 537 14.45 23.07 -5.04
C LEU A 537 15.01 21.64 -4.89
N PRO A 538 15.45 21.22 -3.69
CA PRO A 538 16.06 19.90 -3.49
C PRO A 538 15.22 18.74 -4.03
N ARG A 539 13.91 18.76 -3.79
CA ARG A 539 12.99 17.70 -4.24
C ARG A 539 12.79 17.66 -5.76
N GLN A 540 12.87 18.80 -6.46
CA GLN A 540 12.86 18.79 -7.94
C GLN A 540 14.25 18.52 -8.53
N HIS A 541 15.31 18.85 -7.80
CA HIS A 541 16.68 18.54 -8.19
C HIS A 541 16.91 17.03 -8.22
N SER A 542 16.35 16.27 -7.25
CA SER A 542 16.55 14.83 -7.14
C SER A 542 16.06 14.05 -8.37
N LEU A 543 15.06 14.56 -9.09
CA LEU A 543 14.51 13.93 -10.31
C LEU A 543 15.60 13.60 -11.34
N ARG A 544 16.62 14.45 -11.49
CA ARG A 544 17.71 14.23 -12.45
C ARG A 544 18.55 12.98 -12.16
N HIS A 545 18.52 12.51 -10.92
CA HIS A 545 19.31 11.38 -10.44
C HIS A 545 18.57 10.06 -10.59
N TYR A 546 17.27 10.05 -10.86
CA TYR A 546 16.49 8.80 -10.92
C TYR A 546 17.02 7.82 -11.97
N ARG A 547 17.37 8.29 -13.16
CA ARG A 547 17.96 7.41 -14.19
C ARG A 547 19.23 6.72 -13.69
N TYR A 548 20.14 7.48 -13.07
CA TYR A 548 21.37 6.94 -12.48
C TYR A 548 21.06 5.97 -11.34
N LEU A 549 20.17 6.35 -10.42
CA LEU A 549 19.80 5.53 -9.28
C LEU A 549 19.09 4.22 -9.68
N ILE A 550 18.39 4.20 -10.82
CA ILE A 550 17.80 2.96 -11.37
C ILE A 550 18.91 2.01 -11.86
N TYR A 551 19.99 2.50 -12.45
CA TYR A 551 21.14 1.65 -12.75
C TYR A 551 21.79 1.11 -11.48
N GLU A 552 21.96 1.96 -10.47
CA GLU A 552 22.63 1.58 -9.22
C GLU A 552 21.80 0.58 -8.39
N PHE A 553 20.48 0.79 -8.27
CA PHE A 553 19.63 0.06 -7.33
C PHE A 553 18.45 -0.69 -7.96
N ALA A 554 18.40 -0.76 -9.30
CA ALA A 554 17.29 -1.32 -10.07
C ALA A 554 15.94 -0.61 -9.84
N ALA A 555 14.81 -1.32 -9.91
CA ALA A 555 13.49 -0.71 -9.90
C ALA A 555 13.19 -0.01 -8.54
N PRO A 556 12.85 1.30 -8.52
CA PRO A 556 12.64 2.09 -7.29
C PRO A 556 11.43 1.68 -6.45
N ASN A 557 10.48 0.94 -7.02
CA ASN A 557 9.24 0.54 -6.35
C ASN A 557 9.48 -0.32 -5.09
N GLY A 558 10.60 -1.05 -5.04
CA GLY A 558 11.05 -1.79 -3.86
C GLY A 558 11.85 -0.99 -2.84
N LEU A 559 12.11 0.31 -3.03
CA LEU A 559 12.98 1.10 -2.14
C LEU A 559 12.28 2.32 -1.54
N CYS A 560 11.04 2.57 -1.95
CA CYS A 560 10.29 3.76 -1.58
C CYS A 560 9.85 3.74 -0.10
N SER A 561 9.90 4.93 0.52
CA SER A 561 9.43 5.17 1.90
C SER A 561 7.93 4.89 2.12
N SER A 562 7.14 4.72 1.05
CA SER A 562 5.75 4.24 1.17
C SER A 562 5.65 2.86 1.83
N ILE A 563 6.70 2.03 1.72
CA ILE A 563 6.77 0.72 2.38
C ILE A 563 6.90 0.90 3.90
N THR A 564 7.70 1.86 4.37
CA THR A 564 7.86 2.15 5.79
C THR A 564 6.68 2.96 6.35
N GLU A 565 6.07 3.85 5.56
CA GLU A 565 4.89 4.63 5.98
C GLU A 565 3.69 3.72 6.28
N SER A 566 3.42 2.71 5.44
CA SER A 566 2.35 1.75 5.73
C SER A 566 2.65 0.91 6.99
N LYS A 567 3.93 0.60 7.23
CA LYS A 567 4.39 -0.09 8.45
C LYS A 567 4.21 0.76 9.71
N HIS A 568 4.20 2.11 9.64
CA HIS A 568 3.90 2.95 10.81
C HIS A 568 2.51 2.66 11.40
N ILE A 569 1.54 2.27 10.57
CA ILE A 569 0.19 1.92 11.05
C ILE A 569 0.29 0.74 12.02
N LYS A 570 0.94 -0.35 11.60
CA LYS A 570 1.04 -1.59 12.39
C LYS A 570 2.06 -1.47 13.54
N ALA A 571 3.17 -0.76 13.32
CA ALA A 571 4.29 -0.69 14.26
C ALA A 571 4.21 0.43 15.30
N VAL A 572 3.44 1.49 15.02
CA VAL A 572 3.38 2.69 15.87
C VAL A 572 1.94 3.05 16.20
N LYS A 573 1.09 3.33 15.18
CA LYS A 573 -0.26 3.88 15.41
C LYS A 573 -1.18 2.88 16.12
N LYS A 574 -1.24 1.62 15.67
CA LYS A 574 -2.05 0.57 16.32
C LYS A 574 -1.56 0.27 17.75
N PRO A 575 -0.26 0.01 18.01
CA PRO A 575 0.26 -0.16 19.36
C PRO A 575 0.00 1.03 20.27
N TRP A 576 0.12 2.26 19.75
CA TRP A 576 -0.21 3.47 20.51
C TRP A 576 -1.70 3.51 20.90
N ARG A 577 -2.62 3.26 19.96
CA ARG A 577 -4.07 3.24 20.21
C ARG A 577 -4.45 2.19 21.26
N ARG A 578 -3.77 1.04 21.24
CA ARG A 578 -3.92 -0.04 22.21
C ARG A 578 -3.40 0.31 23.60
N SER A 579 -2.38 1.16 23.69
CA SER A 579 -1.77 1.51 24.97
C SER A 579 -2.76 2.28 25.84
N ASN A 580 -2.55 2.25 27.16
CA ASN A 580 -3.30 3.12 28.07
C ASN A 580 -2.87 4.61 27.97
N ARG A 581 -2.01 4.97 27.00
CA ARG A 581 -1.43 6.30 26.75
C ARG A 581 -0.57 6.87 27.90
N PHE A 582 -0.39 6.12 28.99
CA PHE A 582 0.49 6.45 30.10
C PHE A 582 1.83 5.70 29.98
N ARG A 583 2.94 6.45 29.80
CA ARG A 583 4.26 5.88 29.47
C ARG A 583 4.19 4.78 28.39
N PRO A 584 3.62 5.10 27.21
CA PRO A 584 3.15 4.11 26.24
C PRO A 584 4.28 3.39 25.48
N MET A 585 5.51 3.90 25.48
CA MET A 585 6.63 3.29 24.74
C MET A 585 6.82 1.81 25.10
N GLY A 586 6.99 1.47 26.38
CA GLY A 586 7.18 0.07 26.79
C GLY A 586 6.00 -0.84 26.41
N GLN A 587 4.77 -0.31 26.46
CA GLN A 587 3.57 -1.04 26.03
C GLN A 587 3.56 -1.27 24.51
N MET A 588 4.01 -0.29 23.73
CA MET A 588 4.14 -0.40 22.28
C MET A 588 5.19 -1.44 21.89
N LEU A 589 6.35 -1.44 22.56
CA LEU A 589 7.42 -2.41 22.31
C LEU A 589 6.95 -3.85 22.57
N LEU A 590 6.31 -4.09 23.73
CA LEU A 590 5.72 -5.39 24.07
C LEU A 590 4.63 -5.82 23.09
N SER A 591 3.79 -4.87 22.66
CA SER A 591 2.73 -5.14 21.68
C SER A 591 3.33 -5.57 20.35
N ASN A 592 4.36 -4.87 19.86
CA ASN A 592 5.06 -5.24 18.63
C ASN A 592 5.72 -6.62 18.76
N GLN A 593 6.40 -6.89 19.88
CA GLN A 593 7.06 -8.17 20.11
C GLN A 593 6.07 -9.35 20.11
N ARG A 594 4.94 -9.24 20.81
CA ARG A 594 3.91 -10.28 20.85
C ARG A 594 3.24 -10.48 19.49
N LEU A 595 3.03 -9.41 18.71
CA LEU A 595 2.50 -9.51 17.35
C LEU A 595 3.48 -10.22 16.41
N ASP A 596 4.78 -9.91 16.50
CA ASP A 596 5.83 -10.58 15.71
C ASP A 596 5.91 -12.08 16.06
N LYS A 597 5.83 -12.43 17.36
CA LYS A 597 5.82 -13.81 17.84
C LYS A 597 4.61 -14.60 17.30
N LEU A 598 3.40 -14.05 17.40
CA LEU A 598 2.19 -14.70 16.86
C LEU A 598 2.26 -14.87 15.34
N ALA A 599 2.76 -13.87 14.62
CA ALA A 599 2.92 -13.95 13.18
C ALA A 599 3.92 -15.05 12.77
N ALA A 600 5.07 -15.13 13.46
CA ALA A 600 6.08 -16.16 13.23
C ALA A 600 5.57 -17.57 13.53
N SER A 601 4.87 -17.76 14.66
CA SER A 601 4.23 -19.03 15.00
C SER A 601 3.19 -19.45 13.95
N ARG A 602 2.39 -18.51 13.43
CA ARG A 602 1.39 -18.83 12.40
C ARG A 602 2.02 -19.39 11.13
N VAL A 603 3.11 -18.77 10.67
CA VAL A 603 3.84 -19.20 9.47
C VAL A 603 4.46 -20.58 9.69
N ASP A 604 5.13 -20.78 10.82
CA ASP A 604 5.71 -22.08 11.18
C ASP A 604 4.66 -23.19 11.20
N PHE A 605 3.53 -22.96 11.89
CA PHE A 605 2.45 -23.94 12.02
C PHE A 605 1.75 -24.22 10.68
N ALA A 606 1.63 -23.21 9.80
CA ALA A 606 1.12 -23.39 8.45
C ALA A 606 2.06 -24.24 7.58
N ASN A 607 3.37 -23.99 7.65
CA ASN A 607 4.37 -24.73 6.88
C ASN A 607 4.48 -26.19 7.30
N ARG A 608 4.24 -26.49 8.58
CA ARG A 608 4.09 -27.85 9.10
C ARG A 608 2.73 -28.49 8.77
N GLY A 609 1.84 -27.79 8.07
CA GLY A 609 0.52 -28.29 7.68
C GLY A 609 -0.50 -28.37 8.82
N MET A 610 -0.20 -27.79 9.98
CA MET A 610 -0.99 -27.92 11.21
C MET A 610 -2.22 -26.99 11.25
N LEU A 611 -2.26 -26.01 10.34
CA LEU A 611 -3.37 -25.06 10.19
C LEU A 611 -4.32 -25.41 9.02
N LYS A 612 -4.28 -26.64 8.48
CA LYS A 612 -5.18 -27.08 7.40
C LYS A 612 -6.63 -27.21 7.90
N GLY A 613 -7.59 -26.69 7.13
CA GLY A 613 -9.01 -26.68 7.48
C GLY A 613 -9.33 -25.79 8.69
N THR A 614 -10.58 -25.77 9.15
CA THR A 614 -10.95 -25.03 10.36
C THR A 614 -10.53 -25.78 11.63
N CYS A 615 -10.33 -25.05 12.73
CA CYS A 615 -10.04 -25.66 14.03
C CYS A 615 -11.11 -26.71 14.43
N LEU A 616 -12.39 -26.38 14.24
CA LEU A 616 -13.51 -27.31 14.46
C LEU A 616 -13.43 -28.56 13.59
N TYR A 617 -13.09 -28.41 12.31
CA TYR A 617 -12.94 -29.54 11.40
C TYR A 617 -11.79 -30.47 11.82
N ALA A 618 -10.65 -29.91 12.24
CA ALA A 618 -9.53 -30.68 12.76
C ALA A 618 -9.90 -31.45 14.04
N THR A 619 -10.63 -30.83 14.97
CA THR A 619 -11.13 -31.51 16.19
C THR A 619 -12.14 -32.61 15.85
N PHE A 620 -13.07 -32.35 14.93
CA PHE A 620 -14.03 -33.34 14.47
C PHE A 620 -13.32 -34.56 13.86
N ARG A 621 -12.34 -34.32 12.99
CA ARG A 621 -11.52 -35.38 12.40
C ARG A 621 -10.83 -36.23 13.47
N ALA A 622 -10.17 -35.59 14.43
CA ALA A 622 -9.45 -36.28 15.50
C ALA A 622 -10.37 -37.13 16.41
N LEU A 623 -11.62 -36.72 16.61
CA LEU A 623 -12.57 -37.44 17.47
C LEU A 623 -13.30 -38.58 16.75
N TYR A 624 -13.53 -38.48 15.44
CA TYR A 624 -14.45 -39.37 14.72
C TYR A 624 -13.83 -40.20 13.59
N GLU A 625 -12.58 -39.96 13.16
CA GLU A 625 -11.92 -40.73 12.08
C GLU A 625 -10.91 -41.78 12.60
N SER A 626 -11.19 -42.45 13.73
CA SER A 626 -10.37 -43.59 14.20
C SER A 626 -10.98 -44.98 13.97
N GLU A 627 -12.17 -45.10 13.36
CA GLU A 627 -12.73 -46.40 12.97
C GLU A 627 -13.38 -46.31 11.57
N GLU A 628 -12.99 -47.25 10.69
CA GLU A 628 -13.46 -47.51 9.31
C GLU A 628 -12.73 -46.80 8.15
N GLU A 629 -11.67 -47.47 7.67
CA GLU A 629 -11.29 -47.44 6.26
C GLU A 629 -12.46 -47.91 5.38
N GLY A 630 -13.02 -47.00 4.57
CA GLY A 630 -13.66 -47.35 3.31
C GLY A 630 -15.16 -47.07 3.20
N ALA A 631 -15.54 -45.84 2.84
CA ALA A 631 -16.62 -45.56 1.88
C ALA A 631 -16.66 -44.06 1.54
N THR A 632 -16.45 -43.75 0.26
CA THR A 632 -16.78 -42.43 -0.32
C THR A 632 -18.29 -42.22 -0.33
N SER A 633 -18.78 -41.27 0.44
CA SER A 633 -20.03 -40.56 0.15
C SER A 633 -20.00 -39.16 0.77
N GLU A 634 -19.93 -38.14 -0.07
CA GLU A 634 -20.24 -36.76 0.30
C GLU A 634 -21.72 -36.68 0.69
N SER A 635 -22.00 -36.48 1.97
CA SER A 635 -23.34 -36.13 2.44
C SER A 635 -23.32 -34.80 3.20
N GLU A 636 -23.97 -33.83 2.57
CA GLU A 636 -24.57 -32.58 3.05
C GLU A 636 -24.39 -32.23 4.54
N ALA A 637 -23.66 -31.14 4.80
CA ALA A 637 -23.63 -30.46 6.10
C ALA A 637 -24.96 -29.71 6.38
N PRO A 638 -25.39 -29.58 7.65
CA PRO A 638 -26.68 -28.97 8.00
C PRO A 638 -26.69 -27.45 7.79
N ASN A 639 -27.81 -26.95 7.25
CA ASN A 639 -28.14 -25.54 7.07
C ASN A 639 -27.97 -24.73 8.38
N MET A 640 -26.99 -23.81 8.39
CA MET A 640 -26.91 -22.73 9.39
C MET A 640 -27.50 -21.43 8.81
N PRO A 641 -28.20 -20.61 9.63
CA PRO A 641 -28.81 -19.37 9.18
C PRO A 641 -27.74 -18.31 8.89
N LYS A 642 -27.66 -17.87 7.63
CA LYS A 642 -26.81 -16.75 7.20
C LYS A 642 -27.40 -15.41 7.68
N ASN A 643 -27.12 -15.02 8.91
CA ASN A 643 -27.10 -13.60 9.26
C ASN A 643 -25.74 -13.02 8.84
N GLN A 644 -25.63 -12.61 7.59
CA GLN A 644 -24.46 -11.93 7.05
C GLN A 644 -24.49 -10.43 7.38
N PRO A 645 -23.40 -9.86 7.95
CA PRO A 645 -23.12 -8.43 7.81
C PRO A 645 -22.93 -8.06 6.33
N ARG A 646 -23.26 -6.81 5.96
CA ARG A 646 -23.24 -6.32 4.57
C ARG A 646 -21.81 -6.30 3.99
N MET A 647 -21.67 -6.93 2.81
CA MET A 647 -20.45 -7.16 2.03
C MET A 647 -19.64 -5.89 1.71
N GLN A 648 -18.32 -5.95 1.92
CA GLN A 648 -17.32 -5.13 1.26
C GLN A 648 -16.62 -6.05 0.25
N ASP A 649 -16.72 -5.76 -1.05
CA ASP A 649 -16.14 -6.62 -2.09
C ASP A 649 -14.61 -6.40 -2.18
N ASP A 650 -13.84 -7.47 -2.06
CA ASP A 650 -12.37 -7.50 -2.03
C ASP A 650 -11.75 -7.13 -3.41
N ASP A 651 -11.64 -5.82 -3.68
CA ASP A 651 -10.88 -5.25 -4.81
C ASP A 651 -9.40 -5.11 -4.43
N GLY A 652 -8.47 -5.63 -5.24
CA GLY A 652 -7.04 -5.45 -4.99
C GLY A 652 -6.14 -6.64 -5.37
N ALA A 653 -5.09 -6.84 -4.56
CA ALA A 653 -4.06 -7.84 -4.73
C ALA A 653 -4.61 -9.26 -4.46
N VAL A 654 -4.59 -10.15 -5.45
CA VAL A 654 -5.11 -11.51 -5.30
C VAL A 654 -3.98 -12.54 -5.41
N PRO A 655 -3.85 -13.51 -4.48
CA PRO A 655 -2.95 -14.65 -4.65
C PRO A 655 -3.52 -15.63 -5.69
N GLY A 656 -2.70 -16.10 -6.63
CA GLY A 656 -3.14 -17.09 -7.62
C GLY A 656 -2.13 -17.28 -8.77
N PRO A 657 -2.34 -18.29 -9.64
CA PRO A 657 -1.51 -18.47 -10.83
C PRO A 657 -1.59 -17.23 -11.73
N THR A 658 -0.45 -16.81 -12.26
CA THR A 658 -0.36 -15.64 -13.14
C THR A 658 -1.13 -15.91 -14.44
N VAL A 659 -1.99 -14.97 -14.86
CA VAL A 659 -2.73 -15.02 -16.13
C VAL A 659 -2.87 -13.61 -16.69
N LEU A 660 -2.93 -13.45 -18.02
CA LEU A 660 -2.94 -12.13 -18.66
C LEU A 660 -4.12 -11.27 -18.22
N ALA A 661 -5.34 -11.75 -18.47
CA ALA A 661 -6.58 -11.15 -17.99
C ALA A 661 -7.74 -12.13 -18.18
N TYR A 662 -8.72 -12.11 -17.28
CA TYR A 662 -10.01 -12.77 -17.47
C TYR A 662 -11.10 -12.05 -16.67
N VAL A 663 -12.36 -12.26 -17.06
CA VAL A 663 -13.51 -11.64 -16.40
C VAL A 663 -14.51 -12.70 -15.97
N THR A 664 -14.82 -12.74 -14.67
CA THR A 664 -15.80 -13.67 -14.11
C THR A 664 -17.07 -12.94 -13.66
N MET A 665 -18.23 -13.52 -13.96
CA MET A 665 -19.51 -13.07 -13.43
C MET A 665 -19.54 -13.18 -11.90
N ALA A 666 -20.22 -12.28 -11.20
CA ALA A 666 -20.49 -12.46 -9.77
C ALA A 666 -21.33 -13.73 -9.51
N ALA A 667 -21.13 -14.36 -8.35
CA ALA A 667 -21.86 -15.58 -7.99
C ALA A 667 -23.37 -15.35 -7.75
N THR A 668 -23.76 -14.15 -7.33
CA THR A 668 -25.13 -13.86 -6.89
C THR A 668 -26.03 -13.41 -8.03
N ILE A 669 -26.95 -14.30 -8.43
CA ILE A 669 -28.02 -14.01 -9.39
C ILE A 669 -29.08 -13.08 -8.78
N GLN A 670 -29.45 -12.05 -9.52
CA GLN A 670 -30.53 -11.12 -9.18
C GLN A 670 -31.89 -11.69 -9.60
N ARG A 671 -32.66 -12.19 -8.62
CA ARG A 671 -33.92 -12.92 -8.86
C ARG A 671 -35.14 -12.02 -9.07
N GLN A 672 -35.02 -10.73 -8.79
CA GLN A 672 -36.09 -9.73 -8.92
C GLN A 672 -36.39 -9.34 -10.37
N HIS A 673 -35.47 -9.62 -11.30
CA HIS A 673 -35.61 -9.24 -12.70
C HIS A 673 -36.36 -10.28 -13.54
N SER A 674 -37.01 -9.81 -14.61
CA SER A 674 -37.64 -10.68 -15.59
C SER A 674 -36.62 -11.62 -16.24
N ARG A 675 -36.96 -12.91 -16.35
CA ARG A 675 -36.07 -13.94 -16.93
C ARG A 675 -36.20 -14.13 -18.45
N ARG A 676 -37.09 -13.39 -19.10
CA ARG A 676 -37.36 -13.45 -20.55
C ARG A 676 -36.88 -12.17 -21.22
N ALA A 677 -36.15 -12.29 -22.34
CA ALA A 677 -35.49 -11.15 -23.01
C ALA A 677 -36.44 -9.98 -23.35
N ILE A 678 -37.66 -10.26 -23.79
CA ILE A 678 -38.63 -9.21 -24.15
C ILE A 678 -39.07 -8.43 -22.91
N ALA A 679 -39.43 -9.13 -21.83
CA ALA A 679 -39.88 -8.52 -20.59
C ALA A 679 -38.73 -7.77 -19.90
N LEU A 680 -37.56 -8.39 -19.83
CA LEU A 680 -36.34 -7.80 -19.28
C LEU A 680 -35.94 -6.54 -20.05
N GLY A 681 -35.93 -6.61 -21.39
CA GLY A 681 -35.61 -5.46 -22.23
C GLY A 681 -36.54 -4.27 -22.01
N ARG A 682 -37.83 -4.49 -21.74
CA ARG A 682 -38.76 -3.40 -21.37
C ARG A 682 -38.49 -2.86 -19.97
N GLU A 683 -38.23 -3.76 -19.01
CA GLU A 683 -37.95 -3.44 -17.62
C GLU A 683 -36.73 -2.51 -17.48
N ILE A 684 -35.65 -2.79 -18.20
CA ILE A 684 -34.39 -2.03 -18.12
C ILE A 684 -34.26 -0.91 -19.15
N GLY A 685 -35.31 -0.62 -19.94
CA GLY A 685 -35.27 0.42 -20.97
C GLY A 685 -34.46 0.07 -22.24
N HIS A 686 -34.16 -1.22 -22.47
CA HIS A 686 -33.51 -1.75 -23.69
C HIS A 686 -34.45 -2.66 -24.49
N PRO A 687 -35.49 -2.13 -25.17
CA PRO A 687 -36.50 -2.95 -25.88
C PRO A 687 -35.93 -3.78 -27.04
N ARG A 688 -34.73 -3.43 -27.51
CA ARG A 688 -34.00 -4.16 -28.56
C ARG A 688 -33.18 -5.35 -28.02
N LEU A 689 -33.21 -5.63 -26.72
CA LEU A 689 -32.44 -6.72 -26.11
C LEU A 689 -32.62 -8.08 -26.84
N PRO A 690 -33.83 -8.51 -27.23
CA PRO A 690 -33.99 -9.76 -27.99
C PRO A 690 -33.28 -9.71 -29.35
N GLU A 691 -33.33 -8.57 -30.06
CA GLU A 691 -32.61 -8.39 -31.33
C GLU A 691 -31.10 -8.52 -31.13
N LEU A 692 -30.57 -7.85 -30.11
CA LEU A 692 -29.13 -7.84 -29.83
C LEU A 692 -28.60 -9.23 -29.45
N ILE A 693 -29.35 -10.01 -28.66
CA ILE A 693 -28.98 -11.40 -28.30
C ILE A 693 -28.93 -12.28 -29.55
N ARG A 694 -29.92 -12.17 -30.45
CA ARG A 694 -29.95 -12.97 -31.69
C ARG A 694 -28.79 -12.64 -32.62
N ARG A 695 -28.43 -11.36 -32.74
CA ARG A 695 -27.26 -10.93 -33.53
C ARG A 695 -25.95 -11.41 -32.91
N PHE A 696 -25.82 -11.30 -31.59
CA PHE A 696 -24.68 -11.86 -30.85
C PHE A 696 -24.55 -13.37 -31.08
N LEU A 697 -25.64 -14.12 -30.98
CA LEU A 697 -25.64 -15.58 -31.23
C LEU A 697 -25.23 -15.91 -32.66
N TYR A 698 -25.65 -15.11 -33.65
CA TYR A 698 -25.16 -15.29 -35.02
C TYR A 698 -23.63 -15.17 -35.09
N ASP A 699 -23.06 -14.15 -34.48
CA ASP A 699 -21.60 -13.94 -34.45
C ASP A 699 -20.87 -15.09 -33.73
N GLN A 700 -21.42 -15.61 -32.62
CA GLN A 700 -20.82 -16.73 -31.88
C GLN A 700 -20.90 -18.06 -32.64
N LEU A 701 -22.01 -18.33 -33.34
CA LEU A 701 -22.19 -19.57 -34.10
C LEU A 701 -21.48 -19.56 -35.46
N ASN A 702 -21.07 -18.38 -35.94
CA ASN A 702 -20.41 -18.20 -37.24
C ASN A 702 -19.11 -17.38 -37.12
N PRO A 703 -18.13 -17.82 -36.30
CA PRO A 703 -16.92 -17.02 -35.99
C PRO A 703 -16.05 -16.73 -37.23
N ASN A 704 -16.15 -17.54 -38.29
CA ASN A 704 -15.41 -17.37 -39.54
C ASN A 704 -16.18 -16.59 -40.61
N SER A 705 -17.38 -16.08 -40.30
CA SER A 705 -18.17 -15.29 -41.26
C SER A 705 -17.51 -13.93 -41.51
N ALA A 706 -17.37 -13.55 -42.79
CA ALA A 706 -16.93 -12.21 -43.18
C ALA A 706 -17.99 -11.12 -42.92
N ILE A 707 -19.24 -11.52 -42.62
CA ILE A 707 -20.38 -10.63 -42.41
C ILE A 707 -20.80 -10.74 -40.95
N SER A 708 -20.80 -9.61 -40.23
CA SER A 708 -21.28 -9.53 -38.84
C SER A 708 -22.80 -9.71 -38.78
N GLY A 709 -23.28 -10.34 -37.70
CA GLY A 709 -24.68 -10.46 -37.33
C GLY A 709 -25.42 -9.13 -37.25
N MET A 710 -24.72 -7.99 -37.13
CA MET A 710 -25.29 -6.65 -37.25
C MET A 710 -25.71 -6.27 -38.69
N GLN A 711 -25.14 -6.91 -39.70
CA GLN A 711 -25.44 -6.69 -41.13
C GLN A 711 -26.40 -7.74 -41.69
N VAL A 712 -26.58 -8.85 -40.98
CA VAL A 712 -27.49 -9.93 -41.38
C VAL A 712 -28.95 -9.54 -41.07
N PRO A 713 -29.91 -9.84 -41.97
CA PRO A 713 -31.34 -9.69 -41.69
C PRO A 713 -31.72 -10.47 -40.43
N LEU A 714 -32.51 -9.87 -39.53
CA LEU A 714 -32.85 -10.50 -38.24
C LEU A 714 -33.54 -11.85 -38.39
N ALA A 715 -34.26 -12.08 -39.49
CA ALA A 715 -34.91 -13.37 -39.79
C ALA A 715 -33.91 -14.51 -40.00
N GLU A 716 -32.67 -14.21 -40.39
CA GLU A 716 -31.58 -15.18 -40.58
C GLU A 716 -30.75 -15.38 -39.31
N CYS A 717 -30.94 -14.55 -38.27
CA CYS A 717 -30.30 -14.74 -36.97
C CYS A 717 -31.02 -15.86 -36.19
N PRO A 718 -30.30 -16.64 -35.35
CA PRO A 718 -30.90 -17.67 -34.49
C PRO A 718 -32.08 -17.15 -33.70
N GLU A 719 -33.14 -17.94 -33.54
CA GLU A 719 -34.22 -17.61 -32.60
C GLU A 719 -33.75 -17.74 -31.15
N PHE A 720 -34.32 -16.94 -30.26
CA PHE A 720 -33.94 -16.92 -28.85
C PHE A 720 -35.18 -16.82 -27.96
N ASP A 721 -35.42 -17.86 -27.16
CA ASP A 721 -36.45 -17.88 -26.11
C ASP A 721 -35.90 -18.46 -24.78
N GLU A 722 -34.59 -18.43 -24.58
CA GLU A 722 -33.96 -19.01 -23.41
C GLU A 722 -34.15 -18.17 -22.13
N ILE A 723 -33.88 -18.81 -20.99
CA ILE A 723 -33.95 -18.18 -19.67
C ILE A 723 -32.68 -17.36 -19.42
N ILE A 724 -32.87 -16.10 -19.01
CA ILE A 724 -31.79 -15.18 -18.64
C ILE A 724 -31.63 -15.12 -17.11
N SER A 725 -30.38 -15.08 -16.66
CA SER A 725 -29.96 -14.74 -15.30
C SER A 725 -29.26 -13.38 -15.31
N VAL A 726 -29.63 -12.48 -14.39
CA VAL A 726 -29.09 -11.11 -14.31
C VAL A 726 -28.12 -10.98 -13.14
N PHE A 727 -27.07 -10.19 -13.32
CA PHE A 727 -26.01 -9.93 -12.35
C PHE A 727 -25.74 -8.42 -12.27
N TYR A 728 -25.29 -7.94 -11.11
CA TYR A 728 -24.95 -6.52 -10.91
C TYR A 728 -23.45 -6.22 -10.98
N SER A 729 -22.61 -7.25 -11.00
CA SER A 729 -21.17 -7.09 -11.11
C SER A 729 -20.49 -8.25 -11.82
N ALA A 730 -19.31 -7.97 -12.36
CA ALA A 730 -18.33 -8.93 -12.81
C ALA A 730 -16.96 -8.50 -12.25
N ALA A 731 -16.05 -9.44 -12.05
CA ALA A 731 -14.69 -9.17 -11.59
C ALA A 731 -13.72 -9.37 -12.75
N ALA A 732 -12.98 -8.32 -13.11
CA ALA A 732 -11.85 -8.40 -14.03
C ALA A 732 -10.59 -8.67 -13.21
N THR A 733 -9.85 -9.71 -13.57
CA THR A 733 -8.59 -10.08 -12.92
C THR A 733 -7.49 -10.08 -13.97
N TYR A 734 -6.40 -9.34 -13.77
CA TYR A 734 -5.32 -9.13 -14.74
C TYR A 734 -3.94 -8.98 -14.08
N TYR A 735 -2.89 -9.23 -14.84
CA TYR A 735 -1.51 -9.12 -14.35
C TYR A 735 -1.04 -7.65 -14.33
N ALA A 736 -0.68 -7.14 -13.14
CA ALA A 736 -0.33 -5.74 -12.91
C ALA A 736 0.85 -5.61 -11.93
N PRO A 737 2.07 -6.01 -12.31
CA PRO A 737 3.23 -6.07 -11.39
C PRO A 737 3.70 -4.68 -10.92
N SER A 738 3.43 -3.64 -11.71
CA SER A 738 3.72 -2.24 -11.37
C SER A 738 2.75 -1.68 -10.31
N ASP A 739 1.55 -2.25 -10.17
CA ASP A 739 0.57 -1.91 -9.12
C ASP A 739 0.81 -2.71 -7.82
N PRO A 740 0.24 -2.31 -6.67
CA PRO A 740 0.18 -3.17 -5.49
C PRO A 740 -0.64 -4.44 -5.83
N SER A 741 0.05 -5.57 -5.93
CA SER A 741 -0.51 -6.82 -6.46
C SER A 741 -0.15 -8.01 -5.58
N GLY A 742 -0.91 -9.10 -5.73
CA GLY A 742 -0.73 -10.31 -4.94
C GLY A 742 0.57 -11.04 -5.28
N VAL A 743 0.81 -12.16 -4.60
CA VAL A 743 1.90 -13.07 -4.97
C VAL A 743 1.60 -13.63 -6.35
N GLY A 744 2.51 -13.41 -7.31
CA GLY A 744 2.29 -13.64 -8.74
C GLY A 744 1.87 -12.41 -9.55
N GLY A 745 1.75 -11.22 -8.94
CA GLY A 745 1.54 -9.95 -9.66
C GLY A 745 0.10 -9.68 -10.13
N MET A 746 -0.88 -10.47 -9.69
CA MET A 746 -2.29 -10.35 -10.10
C MET A 746 -3.06 -9.27 -9.32
N HIS A 747 -3.95 -8.59 -10.04
CA HIS A 747 -4.85 -7.57 -9.53
C HIS A 747 -6.29 -7.84 -9.97
N ARG A 748 -7.26 -7.60 -9.08
CA ARG A 748 -8.69 -7.76 -9.34
C ARG A 748 -9.43 -6.46 -9.11
N GLU A 749 -10.34 -6.14 -10.02
CA GLU A 749 -11.27 -5.02 -9.90
C GLU A 749 -12.69 -5.44 -10.30
N HIS A 750 -13.69 -4.91 -9.60
CA HIS A 750 -15.08 -5.13 -9.95
C HIS A 750 -15.60 -4.11 -10.96
N ILE A 751 -16.28 -4.60 -12.00
CA ILE A 751 -17.05 -3.83 -12.98
C ILE A 751 -18.53 -3.90 -12.60
N ARG A 752 -19.19 -2.76 -12.44
CA ARG A 752 -20.59 -2.68 -11.98
C ARG A 752 -21.57 -2.33 -13.09
N ALA A 753 -22.73 -2.98 -13.03
CA ALA A 753 -23.94 -2.65 -13.79
C ALA A 753 -25.14 -2.69 -12.84
N THR A 754 -25.13 -1.83 -11.82
CA THR A 754 -26.09 -1.83 -10.71
C THR A 754 -27.11 -0.70 -10.89
N PRO A 755 -28.41 -1.00 -11.09
CA PRO A 755 -29.45 0.02 -11.23
C PRO A 755 -29.61 0.92 -10.00
N MET A 756 -29.23 0.43 -8.82
CA MET A 756 -29.30 1.17 -7.56
C MET A 756 -28.10 0.82 -6.68
N TRP A 757 -27.07 1.66 -6.72
CA TRP A 757 -25.84 1.49 -5.95
C TRP A 757 -25.97 2.22 -4.60
N TRP A 758 -25.78 1.50 -3.50
CA TRP A 758 -25.98 1.98 -2.12
C TRP A 758 -27.35 2.61 -1.82
N GLY A 759 -28.37 2.30 -2.62
CA GLY A 759 -29.69 2.94 -2.48
C GLY A 759 -29.74 4.40 -2.95
N ILE A 760 -28.67 4.91 -3.56
CA ILE A 760 -28.54 6.33 -3.92
C ILE A 760 -28.86 6.55 -5.40
N ALA A 761 -28.06 5.97 -6.29
CA ALA A 761 -28.15 6.21 -7.74
C ALA A 761 -27.63 5.02 -8.55
N PRO A 762 -27.98 4.91 -9.84
CA PRO A 762 -27.42 3.88 -10.71
C PRO A 762 -25.89 3.98 -10.84
N ARG A 763 -25.22 2.84 -11.02
CA ARG A 763 -23.79 2.75 -11.33
C ARG A 763 -23.58 1.79 -12.51
N PHE A 764 -23.18 2.36 -13.63
CA PHE A 764 -22.90 1.67 -14.89
C PHE A 764 -21.48 2.02 -15.31
N ASP A 765 -20.55 1.11 -15.02
CA ASP A 765 -19.12 1.33 -15.21
C ASP A 765 -18.75 1.22 -16.70
N CYS A 766 -17.61 1.83 -17.06
CA CYS A 766 -17.02 1.73 -18.37
C CYS A 766 -15.94 0.63 -18.42
N ALA A 767 -15.67 0.08 -19.60
CA ALA A 767 -14.72 -1.00 -19.81
C ALA A 767 -13.98 -0.87 -21.15
N PHE A 768 -12.77 -1.41 -21.19
CA PHE A 768 -12.04 -1.67 -22.42
C PHE A 768 -12.43 -3.04 -22.97
N VAL A 769 -12.71 -3.11 -24.27
CA VAL A 769 -13.08 -4.34 -24.97
C VAL A 769 -12.15 -4.58 -26.13
N ASN A 770 -11.72 -5.82 -26.35
CA ASN A 770 -10.91 -6.18 -27.50
C ASN A 770 -11.77 -6.17 -28.78
N LEU A 771 -11.41 -5.33 -29.76
CA LEU A 771 -12.20 -5.13 -30.98
C LEU A 771 -11.99 -6.22 -32.03
N ASP A 772 -10.85 -6.91 -32.01
CA ASP A 772 -10.55 -7.95 -32.99
C ASP A 772 -9.46 -8.90 -32.46
N ARG A 773 -9.81 -10.18 -32.31
CA ARG A 773 -8.85 -11.24 -31.94
C ARG A 773 -7.78 -11.46 -33.02
N HIS A 774 -7.96 -10.89 -34.21
CA HIS A 774 -7.04 -11.02 -35.35
C HIS A 774 -6.34 -9.71 -35.74
N SER A 775 -6.62 -8.59 -35.07
CA SER A 775 -5.89 -7.33 -35.33
C SER A 775 -4.58 -7.30 -34.54
N ASN A 776 -3.46 -7.07 -35.22
CA ASN A 776 -2.16 -6.84 -34.60
C ASN A 776 -2.00 -5.39 -34.05
N GLN A 777 -3.11 -4.69 -33.78
CA GLN A 777 -3.04 -3.32 -33.27
C GLN A 777 -2.81 -3.34 -31.75
N ALA A 778 -1.66 -2.84 -31.32
CA ALA A 778 -1.29 -2.76 -29.91
C ALA A 778 -1.96 -1.58 -29.19
N GLY A 779 -2.06 -1.68 -27.86
CA GLY A 779 -2.60 -0.63 -26.99
C GLY A 779 -4.04 -0.25 -27.32
N ILE A 780 -4.38 1.02 -27.09
CA ILE A 780 -5.74 1.55 -27.24
C ILE A 780 -6.27 1.45 -28.68
N HIS A 781 -5.40 1.28 -29.68
CA HIS A 781 -5.85 1.14 -31.07
C HIS A 781 -6.55 -0.20 -31.32
N GLY A 782 -6.14 -1.28 -30.65
CA GLY A 782 -6.83 -2.57 -30.66
C GLY A 782 -8.05 -2.65 -29.75
N LEU A 783 -8.34 -1.59 -28.99
CA LEU A 783 -9.36 -1.60 -27.94
C LEU A 783 -10.51 -0.63 -28.23
N GLY A 784 -11.71 -1.09 -27.91
CA GLY A 784 -12.92 -0.30 -27.86
C GLY A 784 -13.19 0.17 -26.44
N VAL A 785 -13.90 1.29 -26.32
CA VAL A 785 -14.35 1.81 -25.03
C VAL A 785 -15.87 1.70 -24.97
N VAL A 786 -16.39 1.10 -23.90
CA VAL A 786 -17.83 0.88 -23.73
C VAL A 786 -18.30 1.27 -22.34
N ARG A 787 -19.61 1.52 -22.18
CA ARG A 787 -20.30 1.55 -20.88
C ARG A 787 -21.21 0.34 -20.77
N ILE A 788 -21.14 -0.35 -19.64
CA ILE A 788 -21.91 -1.58 -19.40
C ILE A 788 -23.24 -1.22 -18.75
N HIS A 789 -24.34 -1.62 -19.40
CA HIS A 789 -25.71 -1.36 -18.92
C HIS A 789 -26.38 -2.59 -18.29
N LEU A 790 -25.96 -3.80 -18.65
CA LEU A 790 -26.48 -5.04 -18.09
C LEU A 790 -25.40 -6.11 -18.12
N LEU A 791 -25.28 -6.89 -17.05
CA LEU A 791 -24.54 -8.15 -17.00
C LEU A 791 -25.54 -9.30 -16.87
N PHE A 792 -25.45 -10.30 -17.75
CA PHE A 792 -26.41 -11.39 -17.78
C PHE A 792 -25.79 -12.67 -18.35
N SER A 793 -26.40 -13.80 -18.07
CA SER A 793 -26.04 -15.07 -18.72
C SER A 793 -27.27 -15.83 -19.17
N PHE A 794 -27.09 -16.71 -20.15
CA PHE A 794 -28.09 -17.66 -20.60
C PHE A 794 -27.40 -18.92 -21.13
N LYS A 795 -28.16 -20.01 -21.28
CA LYS A 795 -27.68 -21.26 -21.88
C LYS A 795 -28.32 -21.43 -23.26
N PHE A 796 -27.54 -21.73 -24.29
CA PHE A 796 -28.02 -21.97 -25.65
C PHE A 796 -27.21 -23.12 -26.27
N GLN A 797 -27.90 -24.15 -26.78
CA GLN A 797 -27.25 -25.38 -27.31
C GLN A 797 -26.21 -25.98 -26.36
N ASP A 798 -26.59 -26.11 -25.09
CA ASP A 798 -25.75 -26.61 -24.00
C ASP A 798 -24.52 -25.78 -23.58
N VAL A 799 -24.28 -24.63 -24.23
CA VAL A 799 -23.21 -23.70 -23.88
C VAL A 799 -23.77 -22.55 -23.04
N THR A 800 -23.09 -22.20 -21.95
CA THR A 800 -23.42 -21.02 -21.14
C THR A 800 -22.68 -19.80 -21.67
N TYR A 801 -23.42 -18.75 -22.00
CA TYR A 801 -22.88 -17.49 -22.51
C TYR A 801 -22.97 -16.41 -21.44
N PRO A 802 -21.84 -16.06 -20.76
CA PRO A 802 -21.75 -14.85 -19.97
C PRO A 802 -21.65 -13.61 -20.89
N CYS A 803 -22.62 -12.70 -20.77
CA CYS A 803 -22.78 -11.57 -21.67
C CYS A 803 -22.95 -10.23 -20.96
N ALA A 804 -22.64 -9.15 -21.69
CA ALA A 804 -22.89 -7.79 -21.29
C ALA A 804 -23.67 -7.04 -22.39
N VAL A 805 -24.66 -6.23 -22.00
CA VAL A 805 -25.22 -5.19 -22.89
C VAL A 805 -24.38 -3.94 -22.72
N VAL A 806 -23.83 -3.45 -23.83
CA VAL A 806 -22.90 -2.34 -23.82
C VAL A 806 -23.33 -1.21 -24.74
N ARG A 807 -22.95 0.02 -24.39
CA ARG A 807 -23.02 1.20 -25.24
C ARG A 807 -21.61 1.61 -25.64
N TRP A 808 -21.41 1.86 -26.93
CA TRP A 808 -20.10 2.17 -27.50
C TRP A 808 -19.73 3.64 -27.38
N PHE A 809 -18.43 3.89 -27.22
CA PHE A 809 -17.80 5.19 -27.38
C PHE A 809 -16.89 5.16 -28.60
N GLN A 810 -16.82 6.30 -29.29
CA GLN A 810 -15.95 6.52 -30.44
C GLN A 810 -14.86 7.52 -30.07
N ARG A 811 -13.61 7.20 -30.42
CA ARG A 811 -12.47 8.12 -30.34
C ARG A 811 -12.63 9.25 -31.35
N ILE A 812 -12.32 10.48 -30.94
CA ILE A 812 -12.46 11.65 -31.82
C ILE A 812 -11.27 11.87 -32.76
N ALA A 813 -10.13 11.28 -32.41
CA ALA A 813 -8.87 11.34 -33.15
C ALA A 813 -8.04 10.09 -32.86
N ASP A 814 -7.09 9.80 -33.76
CA ASP A 814 -6.12 8.71 -33.59
C ASP A 814 -4.98 9.07 -32.63
N GLU A 815 -4.78 10.36 -32.35
CA GLU A 815 -3.76 10.86 -31.43
C GLU A 815 -4.38 11.33 -30.09
N PRO A 816 -3.65 11.23 -28.97
CA PRO A 816 -4.11 11.77 -27.69
C PRO A 816 -4.15 13.30 -27.71
N ASP A 817 -4.93 13.88 -26.80
CA ASP A 817 -4.96 15.32 -26.57
C ASP A 817 -3.56 15.86 -26.24
N GLU A 818 -3.17 16.95 -26.91
CA GLU A 818 -1.80 17.49 -26.87
C GLU A 818 -1.40 17.94 -25.46
N ASP A 819 -2.35 18.46 -24.67
CA ASP A 819 -2.07 19.05 -23.36
C ASP A 819 -2.11 18.01 -22.24
N THR A 820 -3.16 17.19 -22.20
CA THR A 820 -3.40 16.19 -21.14
C THR A 820 -2.76 14.84 -21.43
N GLY A 821 -2.53 14.51 -22.70
CA GLY A 821 -2.01 13.21 -23.13
C GLY A 821 -2.99 12.07 -23.04
N MET A 822 -4.28 12.38 -22.87
CA MET A 822 -5.36 11.41 -22.79
C MET A 822 -6.12 11.38 -24.11
N TYR A 823 -6.58 10.20 -24.51
CA TYR A 823 -7.49 10.08 -25.64
C TYR A 823 -8.85 10.65 -25.28
N ILE A 824 -9.53 11.26 -26.25
CA ILE A 824 -10.88 11.79 -26.05
C ILE A 824 -11.87 10.92 -26.82
N VAL A 825 -12.95 10.54 -26.13
CA VAL A 825 -14.05 9.75 -26.69
C VAL A 825 -15.39 10.45 -26.50
N HIS A 826 -16.37 10.12 -27.34
CA HIS A 826 -17.78 10.48 -27.13
C HIS A 826 -18.68 9.26 -27.30
N PRO A 827 -19.88 9.22 -26.70
CA PRO A 827 -20.84 8.16 -26.97
C PRO A 827 -21.14 8.07 -28.48
N GLU A 828 -21.17 6.85 -29.02
CA GLU A 828 -21.45 6.61 -30.44
C GLU A 828 -22.97 6.61 -30.70
N TRP A 829 -23.36 7.24 -31.81
CA TRP A 829 -24.76 7.37 -32.23
C TRP A 829 -24.95 6.95 -33.68
N ARG A 830 -25.98 6.16 -33.95
CA ARG A 830 -26.48 5.88 -35.31
C ARG A 830 -27.80 6.61 -35.50
N GLY A 831 -27.76 7.77 -36.15
CA GLY A 831 -28.91 8.66 -36.25
C GLY A 831 -29.26 9.25 -34.88
N ARG A 832 -30.44 8.93 -34.33
CA ARG A 832 -30.89 9.36 -33.00
C ARG A 832 -30.76 8.28 -31.91
N SER A 833 -30.28 7.09 -32.25
CA SER A 833 -30.19 5.96 -31.33
C SER A 833 -28.74 5.69 -30.91
N PRO A 834 -28.48 5.40 -29.63
CA PRO A 834 -27.14 5.01 -29.20
C PRO A 834 -26.74 3.69 -29.86
N VAL A 835 -25.45 3.56 -30.18
CA VAL A 835 -24.91 2.28 -30.67
C VAL A 835 -24.72 1.35 -29.48
N THR A 836 -25.47 0.24 -29.50
CA THR A 836 -25.47 -0.77 -28.44
C THR A 836 -25.31 -2.17 -29.02
N SER A 837 -24.61 -3.05 -28.32
CA SER A 837 -24.48 -4.46 -28.67
C SER A 837 -24.53 -5.36 -27.43
N VAL A 838 -24.69 -6.67 -27.66
CA VAL A 838 -24.38 -7.70 -26.68
C VAL A 838 -22.99 -8.23 -27.00
N ILE A 839 -22.11 -8.29 -25.99
CA ILE A 839 -20.76 -8.83 -26.10
C ILE A 839 -20.57 -9.95 -25.09
N HIS A 840 -19.65 -10.87 -25.39
CA HIS A 840 -19.22 -11.90 -24.44
C HIS A 840 -18.30 -11.29 -23.37
N LEU A 841 -18.36 -11.78 -22.13
CA LEU A 841 -17.51 -11.26 -21.04
C LEU A 841 -16.01 -11.40 -21.35
N ASP A 842 -15.59 -12.47 -22.01
CA ASP A 842 -14.19 -12.68 -22.46
C ASP A 842 -13.65 -11.61 -23.44
N THR A 843 -14.51 -10.75 -23.99
CA THR A 843 -14.05 -9.62 -24.80
C THR A 843 -13.66 -8.41 -23.95
N ILE A 844 -14.13 -8.36 -22.70
CA ILE A 844 -13.80 -7.30 -21.77
C ILE A 844 -12.39 -7.57 -21.23
N VAL A 845 -11.50 -6.60 -21.39
CA VAL A 845 -10.14 -6.67 -20.85
C VAL A 845 -10.18 -6.28 -19.38
N ARG A 846 -10.76 -5.11 -19.08
CA ARG A 846 -10.85 -4.52 -17.74
C ARG A 846 -11.73 -3.27 -17.74
N ALA A 847 -11.94 -2.65 -16.58
CA ALA A 847 -12.63 -1.37 -16.44
C ALA A 847 -11.87 -0.23 -17.13
N ALA A 848 -12.60 0.78 -17.60
CA ALA A 848 -12.07 2.01 -18.19
C ALA A 848 -12.57 3.20 -17.39
N HIS A 849 -11.68 4.08 -16.95
CA HIS A 849 -12.06 5.30 -16.25
C HIS A 849 -12.24 6.46 -17.24
N LEU A 850 -13.45 7.02 -17.30
CA LEU A 850 -13.77 8.16 -18.14
C LEU A 850 -14.01 9.41 -17.28
N ILE A 851 -13.43 10.55 -17.67
CA ILE A 851 -13.59 11.84 -16.98
C ILE A 851 -14.16 12.86 -17.95
N GLY A 852 -15.15 13.64 -17.54
CA GLY A 852 -15.78 14.65 -18.39
C GLY A 852 -14.79 15.70 -18.90
N VAL A 853 -14.95 16.13 -20.16
CA VAL A 853 -14.26 17.31 -20.69
C VAL A 853 -15.08 18.55 -20.34
N TYR A 854 -14.67 19.27 -19.29
CA TYR A 854 -15.46 20.35 -18.68
C TYR A 854 -15.55 21.65 -19.51
N GLY A 855 -14.50 21.96 -20.29
CA GLY A 855 -14.39 23.23 -21.02
C GLY A 855 -14.19 24.45 -20.12
N ASP A 856 -14.54 25.63 -20.63
CA ASP A 856 -14.23 26.93 -19.98
C ASP A 856 -15.31 27.42 -19.00
N LYS A 857 -16.40 26.66 -18.86
CA LYS A 857 -17.52 27.02 -17.98
C LYS A 857 -17.46 26.23 -16.67
N PRO A 858 -17.95 26.81 -15.56
CA PRO A 858 -18.14 26.08 -14.33
C PRO A 858 -19.08 24.88 -14.53
N VAL A 859 -18.81 23.80 -13.79
CA VAL A 859 -19.69 22.62 -13.76
C VAL A 859 -20.98 22.97 -12.99
N PRO A 860 -22.16 22.50 -13.43
CA PRO A 860 -23.40 22.72 -12.69
C PRO A 860 -23.29 22.24 -11.24
N ALA A 861 -23.68 23.09 -10.28
CA ALA A 861 -23.49 22.83 -8.85
C ALA A 861 -24.27 21.61 -8.33
N ASP A 862 -25.34 21.23 -9.02
CA ASP A 862 -26.20 20.07 -8.74
C ASP A 862 -25.71 18.78 -9.40
N LEU A 863 -24.73 18.84 -10.29
CA LEU A 863 -24.20 17.64 -10.96
C LEU A 863 -23.49 16.75 -9.94
N THR A 864 -23.83 15.47 -9.93
CA THR A 864 -23.19 14.46 -9.10
C THR A 864 -22.26 13.53 -9.89
N SER A 865 -21.35 12.83 -9.20
CA SER A 865 -20.49 11.81 -9.82
C SER A 865 -21.25 10.67 -10.50
N HIS A 866 -22.50 10.41 -10.10
CA HIS A 866 -23.33 9.36 -10.67
C HIS A 866 -23.92 9.74 -12.04
N GLU A 867 -24.11 11.04 -12.27
CA GLU A 867 -24.68 11.60 -13.50
C GLU A 867 -23.61 12.03 -14.51
N ALA A 868 -22.35 12.10 -14.07
CA ALA A 868 -21.25 12.62 -14.87
C ALA A 868 -21.09 11.92 -16.23
N LEU A 869 -21.24 10.59 -16.30
CA LEU A 869 -21.16 9.84 -17.56
C LEU A 869 -22.30 10.14 -18.56
N ASP A 870 -23.35 10.82 -18.11
CA ASP A 870 -24.49 11.24 -18.94
C ASP A 870 -24.52 12.76 -19.18
N ALA A 871 -23.82 13.53 -18.35
CA ALA A 871 -23.82 15.00 -18.38
C ALA A 871 -22.86 15.59 -19.44
N PHE A 872 -21.77 14.90 -19.78
CA PHE A 872 -20.76 15.42 -20.70
C PHE A 872 -20.89 14.83 -22.11
N ARG A 873 -20.52 15.65 -23.11
CA ARG A 873 -20.49 15.22 -24.52
C ARG A 873 -19.23 14.44 -24.87
N TYR A 874 -18.11 14.82 -24.27
CA TYR A 874 -16.79 14.25 -24.51
C TYR A 874 -16.17 13.85 -23.18
N PHE A 875 -15.35 12.81 -23.22
CA PHE A 875 -14.68 12.25 -22.06
C PHE A 875 -13.22 11.98 -22.37
N TYR A 876 -12.34 12.34 -21.43
CA TYR A 876 -10.97 11.84 -21.40
C TYR A 876 -10.98 10.38 -20.95
N VAL A 877 -10.27 9.52 -21.68
CA VAL A 877 -9.94 8.17 -21.22
C VAL A 877 -8.73 8.27 -20.29
N ASN A 878 -8.94 8.07 -19.00
CA ASN A 878 -7.93 8.34 -17.99
C ASN A 878 -6.85 7.25 -17.98
N LYS A 879 -5.75 7.50 -18.70
CA LYS A 879 -4.57 6.63 -18.68
C LYS A 879 -3.84 6.59 -17.33
N PHE A 880 -4.13 7.53 -16.43
CA PHE A 880 -3.53 7.61 -15.10
C PHE A 880 -4.42 7.00 -14.01
N ALA A 881 -5.38 6.14 -14.35
CA ALA A 881 -6.23 5.49 -13.36
C ALA A 881 -5.44 4.53 -12.45
N ASP A 882 -4.47 3.80 -13.01
CA ASP A 882 -3.58 2.84 -12.36
C ASP A 882 -2.37 2.55 -13.26
N HIS A 883 -1.37 1.83 -12.74
CA HIS A 883 -0.12 1.61 -13.48
C HIS A 883 -0.32 0.66 -14.66
N HIS A 884 -1.14 -0.38 -14.51
CA HIS A 884 -1.47 -1.30 -15.59
C HIS A 884 -2.10 -0.57 -16.79
N THR A 885 -3.09 0.30 -16.57
CA THR A 885 -3.68 1.14 -17.62
C THR A 885 -2.59 1.90 -18.38
N PHE A 886 -1.71 2.57 -17.63
CA PHE A 886 -0.66 3.41 -18.21
C PHE A 886 0.37 2.61 -19.02
N GLU A 887 0.60 1.35 -18.67
CA GLU A 887 1.65 0.51 -19.24
C GLU A 887 1.18 -0.36 -20.41
N THR A 888 -0.04 -0.90 -20.33
CA THR A 888 -0.53 -1.92 -21.29
C THR A 888 -1.55 -1.37 -22.27
N ILE A 889 -2.27 -0.31 -21.91
CA ILE A 889 -3.34 0.26 -22.74
C ILE A 889 -2.83 1.45 -23.58
N PHE A 890 -1.86 2.21 -23.10
CA PHE A 890 -1.37 3.44 -23.74
C PHE A 890 0.14 3.39 -23.93
#